data_AF-A0A958RSM5-F1
#
_entry.id   AF-A0A958RSM5-F1
#
_cell.length_a   1.000
_cell.length_b   1.000
_cell.length_c   1.000
_cell.angle_alpha   90.00
_cell.angle_beta   90.00
_cell.angle_gamma   90.00
#
_symmetry.space_group_name_H-M   'P 1'
#
loop_
_entity.id
_entity.type
_entity.pdbx_description
1 polymer ?
#
loop_
_entity_poly.entity_id
_entity_poly.type
_entity_poly.pdbx_seq_one_letter_code
_entity_poly.pdbx_strand_id
1 'polypeptide(L)'
;MVRFFKFCILILFTFFTCNQLFASDDSAYTLPIEWQKVELQKQIEEKLNTSLTAIIPSQKYLLNINITLGAVKTIGVGGGKPTSNQNFPLAKLGLNKNSAAYKNAIATGVDSIFTRINGVAVDLILDNKITRNQEAQVKNFISQTVKSYTEKIPSVKVTRAVLLQEDTLQKDLQVAQVNVQAAQALAEAITKSNDKIAQAIAATQGVKLPEENKTETKNEDKTKQALPETWQEWVIAMKIPIGIVIATMLLMMAINGFKRFESQKVALMAQANATAAQAAQTPQESNEVVEEKVEEDKTQNSDGLAAFTSSSGDTGFSQFKRMAEQYPETAAYLVKLWLNMNTKESNEALAVLPKMIPVESLVGVFGSLEDKLKSQLKKTSNINIDAATVARADGFIVSQMVDTFLVNTIVLPDELKMVLSEMSMEECVECYRRDNRLGAAFINVLQTAQLGKLFSLLSDEEVTALFQDGLSFNADNVQYLADTLPGLLESIRADKQKVRVPLLDKAMDLIKELGVEKESQVFDMLIASGDSDQVIEATQKFFPSELILKMPPEKMRTLINRFPTKERATLIFSRPQDEQNLFFAAIGESGRLRDIINSELAEIQKNDKLKNQIIKDQSKIWQKFVTTSRDAIRKDSSIKEAADVLLEQWLQEKGVSYSGGENASSAA
;
A
#
# COMPACT_ATOMS: atom_id res chain seq x y z
N MET A 1 14.04 -0.94 60.48
CA MET A 1 13.25 -1.28 59.28
C MET A 1 11.87 -0.61 59.26
N VAL A 2 11.00 -0.82 60.28
CA VAL A 2 9.64 -0.22 60.32
C VAL A 2 9.63 1.32 60.27
N ARG A 3 10.58 2.00 60.93
CA ARG A 3 10.70 3.47 60.89
C ARG A 3 11.14 4.00 59.51
N PHE A 4 11.98 3.24 58.80
CA PHE A 4 12.40 3.58 57.43
C PHE A 4 11.24 3.41 56.44
N PHE A 5 10.44 2.35 56.61
CA PHE A 5 9.26 2.12 55.80
C PHE A 5 8.19 3.20 55.99
N LYS A 6 7.96 3.64 57.24
CA LYS A 6 7.06 4.77 57.54
C LYS A 6 7.56 6.09 56.95
N PHE A 7 8.87 6.32 56.92
CA PHE A 7 9.47 7.51 56.32
C PHE A 7 9.32 7.52 54.78
N CYS A 8 9.51 6.38 54.12
CA CYS A 8 9.29 6.26 52.67
C CYS A 8 7.82 6.43 52.27
N ILE A 9 6.88 5.90 53.08
CA ILE A 9 5.44 6.10 52.85
C ILE A 9 5.08 7.58 53.03
N LEU A 10 5.65 8.25 54.03
CA LEU A 10 5.40 9.68 54.25
C LEU A 10 5.89 10.49 53.04
N ILE A 11 7.10 10.23 52.53
CA ILE A 11 7.66 10.92 51.36
C ILE A 11 6.80 10.68 50.11
N LEU A 12 6.34 9.46 49.88
CA LEU A 12 5.45 9.13 48.75
C LEU A 12 4.10 9.86 48.88
N PHE A 13 3.56 9.97 50.09
CA PHE A 13 2.30 10.67 50.34
C PHE A 13 2.46 12.20 50.15
N THR A 14 3.58 12.78 50.57
CA THR A 14 3.89 14.19 50.34
C THR A 14 4.12 14.49 48.86
N PHE A 15 4.76 13.58 48.11
CA PHE A 15 4.92 13.73 46.66
C PHE A 15 3.57 13.64 45.91
N PHE A 16 2.67 12.76 46.37
CA PHE A 16 1.35 12.60 45.76
C PHE A 16 0.43 13.79 46.04
N THR A 17 0.51 14.36 47.25
CA THR A 17 -0.29 15.54 47.64
C THR A 17 0.27 16.84 47.07
N CYS A 18 1.60 17.00 46.93
CA CYS A 18 2.18 18.16 46.26
C CYS A 18 1.90 18.18 44.75
N ASN A 19 1.83 17.02 44.07
CA ASN A 19 1.45 16.98 42.65
C ASN A 19 -0.03 17.30 42.39
N GLN A 20 -0.91 17.13 43.39
CA GLN A 20 -2.31 17.53 43.29
C GLN A 20 -2.53 19.03 43.52
N LEU A 21 -1.62 19.71 44.24
CA LEU A 21 -1.77 21.13 44.57
C LEU A 21 -1.18 22.12 43.54
N PHE A 22 -0.38 21.64 42.58
CA PHE A 22 0.20 22.46 41.50
C PHE A 22 -0.43 22.23 40.11
N ALA A 23 -1.52 21.47 40.03
CA ALA A 23 -2.37 21.44 38.85
C ALA A 23 -3.37 22.61 38.93
N SER A 24 -2.88 23.84 38.75
CA SER A 24 -3.75 24.97 38.43
C SER A 24 -4.31 24.76 37.01
N ASP A 25 -5.61 24.48 36.95
CA ASP A 25 -6.44 24.41 35.74
C ASP A 25 -6.38 25.72 34.93
N ASP A 26 -5.35 25.84 34.10
CA ASP A 26 -5.27 26.80 32.99
C ASP A 26 -4.98 26.07 31.67
N SER A 27 -5.23 24.75 31.62
CA SER A 27 -5.32 24.06 30.34
C SER A 27 -6.66 24.42 29.71
N ALA A 28 -6.65 25.46 28.88
CA ALA A 28 -7.74 25.75 27.96
C ALA A 28 -8.14 24.45 27.26
N TYR A 29 -9.33 23.93 27.60
CA TYR A 29 -9.91 22.78 26.93
C TYR A 29 -10.13 23.14 25.46
N THR A 30 -9.16 22.84 24.60
CA THR A 30 -9.35 22.97 23.17
C THR A 30 -10.32 21.89 22.74
N LEU A 31 -11.56 22.29 22.44
CA LEU A 31 -12.57 21.39 21.90
C LEU A 31 -12.02 20.66 20.66
N PRO A 32 -12.38 19.37 20.46
CA PRO A 32 -11.95 18.62 19.28
C PRO A 32 -12.27 19.39 18.00
N ILE A 33 -11.32 19.42 17.07
CA ILE A 33 -11.40 20.17 15.80
C ILE A 33 -12.64 19.78 14.99
N GLU A 34 -13.05 18.51 15.04
CA GLU A 34 -14.26 18.02 14.36
C GLU A 34 -15.53 18.71 14.88
N TRP A 35 -15.60 19.03 16.16
CA TRP A 35 -16.76 19.73 16.71
C TRP A 35 -16.81 21.19 16.22
N GLN A 36 -15.66 21.85 16.21
CA GLN A 36 -15.53 23.20 15.66
C GLN A 36 -15.91 23.25 14.17
N LYS A 37 -15.58 22.20 13.41
CA LYS A 37 -15.99 22.04 12.00
C LYS A 37 -17.50 21.95 11.86
N VAL A 38 -18.16 21.10 12.64
CA VAL A 38 -19.62 20.92 12.60
C VAL A 38 -20.35 22.21 13.00
N GLU A 39 -19.87 22.90 14.04
CA GLU A 39 -20.48 24.16 14.48
C GLU A 39 -20.31 25.26 13.43
N LEU A 40 -19.14 25.33 12.79
CA LEU A 40 -18.91 26.27 11.70
C LEU A 40 -19.78 25.94 10.47
N GLN A 41 -19.90 24.66 10.09
CA GLN A 41 -20.81 24.22 9.03
C GLN A 41 -22.24 24.70 9.31
N LYS A 42 -22.72 24.49 10.53
CA LYS A 42 -24.05 24.91 10.95
C LYS A 42 -24.24 26.42 10.90
N GLN A 43 -23.26 27.22 11.31
CA GLN A 43 -23.35 28.68 11.24
C GLN A 43 -23.39 29.19 9.80
N ILE A 44 -22.61 28.60 8.89
CA ILE A 44 -22.66 28.95 7.47
C ILE A 44 -24.01 28.52 6.89
N GLU A 45 -24.50 27.32 7.25
CA GLU A 45 -25.79 26.78 6.81
C GLU A 45 -26.95 27.67 7.25
N GLU A 46 -27.00 28.06 8.52
CA GLU A 46 -28.06 28.91 9.08
C GLU A 46 -28.10 30.29 8.41
N LYS A 47 -26.93 30.90 8.17
CA LYS A 47 -26.84 32.20 7.52
C LYS A 47 -27.22 32.13 6.04
N LEU A 48 -26.76 31.09 5.33
CA LEU A 48 -27.15 30.85 3.94
C LEU A 48 -28.64 30.54 3.85
N ASN A 49 -29.19 29.70 4.72
CA ASN A 49 -30.62 29.38 4.75
C ASN A 49 -31.48 30.61 5.03
N THR A 50 -31.13 31.42 6.03
CA THR A 50 -31.88 32.64 6.37
C THR A 50 -31.94 33.59 5.17
N SER A 51 -30.84 33.70 4.43
CA SER A 51 -30.73 34.62 3.30
C SER A 51 -31.34 34.05 2.02
N LEU A 52 -31.16 32.75 1.76
CA LEU A 52 -31.77 32.06 0.63
C LEU A 52 -33.29 32.01 0.76
N THR A 53 -33.82 31.84 1.97
CA THR A 53 -35.27 31.83 2.24
C THR A 53 -35.95 33.15 1.85
N ALA A 54 -35.22 34.27 1.86
CA ALA A 54 -35.71 35.57 1.40
C ALA A 54 -35.87 35.65 -0.14
N ILE A 55 -35.18 34.79 -0.90
CA ILE A 55 -35.18 34.77 -2.37
C ILE A 55 -36.02 33.60 -2.90
N ILE A 56 -35.89 32.44 -2.27
CA ILE A 56 -36.52 31.17 -2.65
C ILE A 56 -37.04 30.48 -1.38
N PRO A 57 -38.30 30.00 -1.34
CA PRO A 57 -38.81 29.23 -0.21
C PRO A 57 -37.93 28.02 0.12
N SER A 58 -37.70 27.74 1.41
CA SER A 58 -36.83 26.65 1.90
C SER A 58 -37.17 25.25 1.39
N GLN A 59 -38.39 25.03 0.90
CA GLN A 59 -38.83 23.77 0.31
C GLN A 59 -38.30 23.54 -1.12
N LYS A 60 -37.78 24.60 -1.76
CA LYS A 60 -37.36 24.58 -3.17
C LYS A 60 -35.85 24.46 -3.35
N TYR A 61 -35.11 24.19 -2.29
CA TYR A 61 -33.67 23.99 -2.39
C TYR A 61 -33.14 23.05 -1.30
N LEU A 62 -32.02 22.40 -1.58
CA LEU A 62 -31.23 21.66 -0.61
C LEU A 62 -29.82 22.26 -0.58
N LEU A 63 -29.36 22.59 0.63
CA LEU A 63 -28.04 23.17 0.87
C LEU A 63 -27.17 22.15 1.58
N ASN A 64 -26.03 21.80 1.00
CA ASN A 64 -25.03 20.96 1.62
C ASN A 64 -23.70 21.71 1.69
N ILE A 65 -23.07 21.73 2.86
CA ILE A 65 -21.84 22.48 3.11
C ILE A 65 -20.77 21.52 3.59
N ASN A 66 -19.70 21.38 2.82
CA ASN A 66 -18.56 20.55 3.18
C ASN A 66 -17.33 21.44 3.43
N ILE A 67 -16.80 21.38 4.65
CA ILE A 67 -15.56 22.09 5.02
C ILE A 67 -14.39 21.09 5.00
N THR A 68 -13.40 21.35 4.17
CA THR A 68 -12.16 20.57 4.11
C THR A 68 -11.09 21.23 4.98
N LEU A 69 -10.55 20.47 5.94
CA LEU A 69 -9.48 20.93 6.82
C LEU A 69 -8.11 20.49 6.26
N GLY A 70 -7.11 21.35 6.39
CA GLY A 70 -5.73 21.02 6.06
C GLY A 70 -5.07 20.12 7.09
N ALA A 71 -4.16 19.26 6.62
CA ALA A 71 -3.37 18.39 7.48
C ALA A 71 -2.51 19.21 8.44
N VAL A 72 -2.62 18.95 9.75
CA VAL A 72 -1.78 19.59 10.76
C VAL A 72 -0.37 19.02 10.65
N LYS A 73 0.63 19.85 10.29
CA LYS A 73 2.03 19.55 10.61
C LYS A 73 2.15 19.54 12.13
N THR A 74 2.09 18.36 12.75
CA THR A 74 2.43 18.23 14.17
C THR A 74 3.90 18.59 14.34
N ILE A 75 4.20 19.78 14.85
CA ILE A 75 5.52 20.12 15.37
C ILE A 75 5.69 19.23 16.61
N GLY A 76 6.52 18.20 16.47
CA GLY A 76 6.68 17.15 17.46
C GLY A 76 7.28 17.71 18.76
N VAL A 77 6.44 17.81 19.78
CA VAL A 77 6.88 17.86 21.18
C VAL A 77 5.97 16.94 21.98
N GLY A 78 6.50 15.79 22.41
CA GLY A 78 5.88 14.92 23.41
C GLY A 78 4.95 13.83 22.85
N GLY A 79 5.37 12.57 23.00
CA GLY A 79 4.69 11.39 22.50
C GLY A 79 3.31 11.15 23.13
N GLY A 80 2.29 11.29 22.30
CA GLY A 80 0.95 10.75 22.52
C GLY A 80 0.16 10.91 21.23
N LYS A 81 -0.08 9.81 20.49
CA LYS A 81 -0.94 9.84 19.30
C LYS A 81 -2.38 10.16 19.76
N PRO A 82 -3.05 11.19 19.24
CA PRO A 82 -4.47 11.35 19.47
C PRO A 82 -5.19 10.25 18.68
N THR A 83 -5.88 9.35 19.40
CA THR A 83 -6.75 8.35 18.78
C THR A 83 -8.01 9.04 18.27
N SER A 84 -8.14 9.17 16.95
CA SER A 84 -9.37 9.63 16.29
C SER A 84 -10.42 8.51 16.34
N ASN A 85 -11.27 8.51 17.38
CA ASN A 85 -12.65 7.97 17.35
C ASN A 85 -13.31 7.98 18.75
N GLN A 86 -13.30 9.13 19.43
CA GLN A 86 -14.19 9.31 20.58
C GLN A 86 -15.10 10.52 20.34
N ASN A 87 -16.30 10.23 19.85
CA ASN A 87 -17.42 11.15 19.93
C ASN A 87 -17.75 11.36 21.41
N PHE A 88 -17.32 12.48 21.98
CA PHE A 88 -17.75 12.91 23.31
C PHE A 88 -19.02 13.76 23.18
N PRO A 89 -20.21 13.28 23.57
CA PRO A 89 -21.39 14.12 23.62
C PRO A 89 -21.25 15.15 24.76
N LEU A 90 -21.26 16.44 24.40
CA LEU A 90 -21.24 17.61 25.30
C LEU A 90 -22.32 17.59 26.39
N ALA A 91 -23.37 16.78 26.25
CA ALA A 91 -24.36 16.55 27.29
C ALA A 91 -23.73 16.08 28.62
N LYS A 92 -22.53 15.48 28.58
CA LYS A 92 -21.79 15.05 29.78
C LYS A 92 -20.94 16.14 30.45
N LEU A 93 -20.74 17.30 29.81
CA LEU A 93 -19.93 18.40 30.37
C LEU A 93 -20.74 19.38 31.23
N GLY A 94 -22.08 19.26 31.28
CA GLY A 94 -22.93 20.06 32.16
C GLY A 94 -22.92 21.58 31.89
N LEU A 95 -22.26 22.04 30.81
CA LEU A 95 -22.14 23.47 30.52
C LEU A 95 -23.46 24.02 29.98
N ASN A 96 -24.00 25.02 30.68
CA ASN A 96 -25.17 25.76 30.23
C ASN A 96 -24.83 26.53 28.94
N LYS A 97 -25.63 26.31 27.88
CA LYS A 97 -25.48 26.96 26.56
C LYS A 97 -25.50 28.50 26.63
N ASN A 98 -26.07 29.06 27.69
CA ASN A 98 -26.13 30.51 27.90
C ASN A 98 -24.95 31.05 28.73
N SER A 99 -24.07 30.20 29.26
CA SER A 99 -22.93 30.64 30.07
C SER A 99 -21.87 31.37 29.25
N ALA A 100 -21.25 32.39 29.86
CA ALA A 100 -20.15 33.12 29.24
C ALA A 100 -18.95 32.22 28.92
N ALA A 101 -18.71 31.17 29.72
CA ALA A 101 -17.65 30.18 29.49
C ALA A 101 -17.90 29.36 28.22
N TYR A 102 -19.13 28.91 27.96
CA TYR A 102 -19.49 28.21 26.73
C TYR A 102 -19.33 29.13 25.50
N LYS A 103 -19.80 30.38 25.60
CA LYS A 103 -19.69 31.37 24.51
C LYS A 103 -18.23 31.74 24.20
N ASN A 104 -17.40 31.92 25.22
CA ASN A 104 -15.98 32.23 25.04
C ASN A 104 -15.19 31.03 24.49
N ALA A 105 -15.43 29.81 24.98
CA ALA A 105 -14.77 28.60 24.46
C ALA A 105 -15.09 28.37 22.97
N ILE A 106 -16.31 28.69 22.54
CA ILE A 106 -16.70 28.66 21.13
C ILE A 106 -15.97 29.75 20.34
N ALA A 107 -15.97 31.00 20.83
CA ALA A 107 -15.32 32.11 20.12
C ALA A 107 -13.81 31.85 19.90
N THR A 108 -13.10 31.40 20.94
CA THR A 108 -11.66 31.10 20.84
C THR A 108 -11.36 29.84 20.01
N GLY A 109 -12.25 28.84 20.06
CA GLY A 109 -12.12 27.63 19.23
C GLY A 109 -12.35 27.91 17.74
N VAL A 110 -13.34 28.74 17.41
CA VAL A 110 -13.69 29.10 16.03
C VAL A 110 -12.58 29.93 15.36
N ASP A 111 -11.88 30.80 16.08
CA ASP A 111 -10.71 31.49 15.53
C ASP A 111 -9.56 30.52 15.17
N SER A 112 -9.39 29.44 15.94
CA SER A 112 -8.35 28.45 15.71
C SER A 112 -8.60 27.57 14.47
N ILE A 113 -9.86 27.27 14.15
CA ILE A 113 -10.20 26.45 12.97
C ILE A 113 -10.05 27.25 11.67
N PHE A 114 -10.26 28.57 11.68
CA PHE A 114 -10.15 29.39 10.47
C PHE A 114 -8.75 29.33 9.84
N THR A 115 -7.70 29.21 10.65
CA THR A 115 -6.32 29.02 10.15
C THR A 115 -6.05 27.65 9.52
N ARG A 116 -6.98 26.70 9.67
CA ARG A 116 -6.83 25.29 9.25
C ARG A 116 -7.78 24.87 8.14
N ILE A 117 -8.66 25.76 7.66
CA ILE A 117 -9.57 25.44 6.56
C ILE A 117 -8.79 25.51 5.24
N ASN A 118 -8.79 24.41 4.48
CA ASN A 118 -8.20 24.34 3.14
C ASN A 118 -9.23 24.61 2.03
N GLY A 119 -10.52 24.51 2.33
CA GLY A 119 -11.59 24.81 1.38
C GLY A 119 -12.98 24.66 2.00
N VAL A 120 -13.96 25.35 1.42
CA VAL A 120 -15.39 25.19 1.77
C VAL A 120 -16.16 25.00 0.47
N ALA A 121 -16.67 23.79 0.26
CA ALA A 121 -17.59 23.49 -0.83
C ALA A 121 -19.03 23.71 -0.35
N VAL A 122 -19.81 24.43 -1.16
CA VAL A 122 -21.23 24.70 -0.91
C VAL A 122 -22.01 24.18 -2.10
N ASP A 123 -22.62 23.01 -1.95
CA ASP A 123 -23.49 22.42 -2.95
C ASP A 123 -24.92 22.90 -2.70
N LEU A 124 -25.46 23.68 -3.65
CA LEU A 124 -26.85 24.09 -3.64
C LEU A 124 -27.60 23.38 -4.77
N ILE A 125 -28.58 22.57 -4.40
CA ILE A 125 -29.50 21.91 -5.32
C ILE A 125 -30.79 22.72 -5.33
N LEU A 126 -31.26 23.10 -6.51
CA LEU A 126 -32.43 23.95 -6.71
C LEU A 126 -33.56 23.16 -7.39
N ASP A 127 -34.81 23.37 -6.94
CA ASP A 127 -36.03 22.86 -7.58
C ASP A 127 -36.17 23.43 -9.00
N ASN A 128 -36.58 22.62 -9.99
CA ASN A 128 -36.72 23.03 -11.39
C ASN A 128 -37.74 24.16 -11.64
N LYS A 129 -38.57 24.51 -10.64
CA LYS A 129 -39.58 25.58 -10.72
C LYS A 129 -39.07 26.98 -10.39
N ILE A 130 -37.77 27.18 -10.24
CA ILE A 130 -37.20 28.52 -10.03
C ILE A 130 -37.00 29.25 -11.37
N THR A 131 -37.27 30.54 -11.39
CA THR A 131 -37.06 31.35 -12.60
C THR A 131 -35.57 31.61 -12.82
N ARG A 132 -35.14 31.80 -14.08
CA ARG A 132 -33.73 32.17 -14.41
C ARG A 132 -33.24 33.42 -13.66
N ASN A 133 -34.15 34.35 -13.35
CA ASN A 133 -33.81 35.55 -12.58
C ASN A 133 -33.51 35.20 -11.10
N GLN A 134 -34.32 34.33 -10.48
CA GLN A 134 -34.05 33.82 -9.13
C GLN A 134 -32.74 33.03 -9.08
N GLU A 135 -32.46 32.22 -10.10
CA GLU A 135 -31.20 31.48 -10.22
C GLU A 135 -29.98 32.43 -10.26
N ALA A 136 -30.05 33.49 -11.07
CA ALA A 136 -28.98 34.50 -11.16
C ALA A 136 -28.81 35.26 -9.83
N GLN A 137 -29.90 35.61 -9.15
CA GLN A 137 -29.87 36.24 -7.83
C GLN A 137 -29.22 35.34 -6.78
N VAL A 138 -29.55 34.04 -6.78
CA VAL A 138 -28.96 33.06 -5.87
C VAL A 138 -27.48 32.84 -6.13
N LYS A 139 -27.06 32.73 -7.40
CA LYS A 139 -25.65 32.58 -7.77
C LYS A 139 -24.83 33.80 -7.33
N ASN A 140 -25.33 35.01 -7.58
CA ASN A 140 -24.69 36.25 -7.13
C ASN A 140 -24.64 36.33 -5.60
N PHE A 141 -25.73 35.95 -4.93
CA PHE A 141 -25.81 35.97 -3.48
C PHE A 141 -24.82 34.99 -2.82
N ILE A 142 -24.73 33.75 -3.32
CA ILE A 142 -23.76 32.76 -2.83
C ILE A 142 -22.34 33.25 -3.07
N SER A 143 -22.07 33.79 -4.27
CA SER A 143 -20.75 34.34 -4.58
C SER A 143 -20.36 35.48 -3.63
N GLN A 144 -21.27 36.42 -3.35
CA GLN A 144 -21.03 37.52 -2.41
C GLN A 144 -20.89 37.05 -0.97
N THR A 145 -21.73 36.10 -0.54
CA THR A 145 -21.70 35.57 0.83
C THR A 145 -20.40 34.80 1.04
N VAL A 146 -20.04 33.91 0.13
CA VAL A 146 -18.77 33.20 0.22
C VAL A 146 -17.61 34.19 0.18
N LYS A 147 -17.60 35.17 -0.74
CA LYS A 147 -16.57 36.20 -0.78
C LYS A 147 -16.40 36.96 0.54
N SER A 148 -17.50 37.28 1.24
CA SER A 148 -17.46 37.90 2.57
C SER A 148 -16.83 37.01 3.66
N TYR A 149 -16.90 35.69 3.49
CA TYR A 149 -16.19 34.72 4.33
C TYR A 149 -14.74 34.50 3.86
N THR A 150 -14.47 34.54 2.55
CA THR A 150 -13.13 34.43 1.96
C THR A 150 -12.25 35.62 2.32
N GLU A 151 -12.81 36.83 2.39
CA GLU A 151 -12.11 38.03 2.86
C GLU A 151 -11.67 37.91 4.34
N LYS A 152 -12.32 37.04 5.11
CA LYS A 152 -11.92 36.68 6.49
C LYS A 152 -11.09 35.40 6.57
N ILE A 153 -11.09 34.56 5.53
CA ILE A 153 -10.48 33.23 5.47
C ILE A 153 -9.85 33.05 4.07
N PRO A 154 -8.57 33.37 3.88
CA PRO A 154 -7.94 33.51 2.56
C PRO A 154 -7.94 32.24 1.68
N SER A 155 -8.27 31.07 2.23
CA SER A 155 -8.14 29.75 1.60
C SER A 155 -9.47 29.14 1.10
N VAL A 156 -10.59 29.88 1.11
CA VAL A 156 -11.89 29.32 0.68
C VAL A 156 -12.03 29.28 -0.86
N LYS A 157 -12.04 28.09 -1.46
CA LYS A 157 -12.45 27.84 -2.85
C LYS A 157 -13.88 27.27 -2.89
N VAL A 158 -14.77 27.89 -3.66
CA VAL A 158 -16.10 27.34 -3.98
C VAL A 158 -15.97 26.39 -5.16
N THR A 159 -16.14 25.10 -4.95
CA THR A 159 -15.80 24.10 -5.98
C THR A 159 -16.97 23.73 -6.90
N ARG A 160 -18.24 23.86 -6.47
CA ARG A 160 -19.37 23.43 -7.32
C ARG A 160 -20.71 24.00 -6.86
N ALA A 161 -21.54 24.46 -7.79
CA ALA A 161 -22.99 24.62 -7.61
C ALA A 161 -23.66 23.71 -8.65
N VAL A 162 -24.17 22.56 -8.22
CA VAL A 162 -24.73 21.54 -9.13
C VAL A 162 -26.23 21.72 -9.26
N LEU A 163 -26.67 22.04 -10.47
CA LEU A 163 -28.08 22.08 -10.84
C LEU A 163 -28.48 20.68 -11.31
N LEU A 164 -29.02 19.86 -10.40
CA LEU A 164 -29.56 18.55 -10.76
C LEU A 164 -30.96 18.74 -11.34
N GLN A 165 -31.14 18.41 -12.62
CA GLN A 165 -32.47 18.37 -13.23
C GLN A 165 -33.23 17.15 -12.70
N GLU A 166 -34.50 17.34 -12.34
CA GLU A 166 -35.37 16.30 -11.74
C GLU A 166 -35.43 15.02 -12.60
N ASP A 167 -35.27 15.15 -13.92
CA ASP A 167 -35.24 14.03 -14.88
C ASP A 167 -34.06 13.07 -14.64
N THR A 168 -32.91 13.57 -14.21
CA THR A 168 -31.73 12.73 -13.92
C THR A 168 -31.94 11.96 -12.61
N LEU A 169 -32.52 12.62 -11.62
CA LEU A 169 -32.77 12.04 -10.29
C LEU A 169 -33.90 11.01 -10.32
N GLN A 170 -34.95 11.22 -11.14
CA GLN A 170 -35.98 10.22 -11.39
C GLN A 170 -35.41 8.99 -12.09
N LYS A 171 -34.53 9.19 -13.08
CA LYS A 171 -33.87 8.09 -13.81
C LYS A 171 -32.99 7.26 -12.87
N ASP A 172 -32.21 7.91 -12.02
CA ASP A 172 -31.34 7.22 -11.05
C ASP A 172 -32.16 6.52 -9.94
N LEU A 173 -33.27 7.12 -9.50
CA LEU A 173 -34.18 6.49 -8.54
C LEU A 173 -34.88 5.26 -9.15
N GLN A 174 -35.21 5.32 -10.44
CA GLN A 174 -35.82 4.20 -11.17
C GLN A 174 -34.81 3.05 -11.34
N VAL A 175 -33.54 3.36 -11.65
CA VAL A 175 -32.45 2.38 -11.69
C VAL A 175 -32.22 1.75 -10.30
N ALA A 176 -32.24 2.56 -9.23
CA ALA A 176 -32.10 2.05 -7.87
C ALA A 176 -33.28 1.14 -7.46
N GLN A 177 -34.52 1.48 -7.83
CA GLN A 177 -35.70 0.64 -7.58
C GLN A 177 -35.62 -0.69 -8.33
N VAL A 178 -35.16 -0.69 -9.58
CA VAL A 178 -34.94 -1.91 -10.37
C VAL A 178 -33.89 -2.80 -9.69
N ASN A 179 -32.80 -2.22 -9.19
CA ASN A 179 -31.74 -2.98 -8.50
C ASN A 179 -32.22 -3.58 -7.17
N VAL A 180 -33.06 -2.88 -6.42
CA VAL A 180 -33.66 -3.40 -5.17
C VAL A 180 -34.62 -4.56 -5.47
N GLN A 181 -35.45 -4.44 -6.51
CA GLN A 181 -36.34 -5.53 -6.94
C GLN A 181 -35.56 -6.76 -7.43
N ALA A 182 -34.46 -6.55 -8.17
CA ALA A 182 -33.58 -7.63 -8.59
C ALA A 182 -32.92 -8.35 -7.40
N ALA A 183 -32.47 -7.60 -6.38
CA ALA A 183 -31.92 -8.17 -5.16
C ALA A 183 -32.94 -8.97 -4.36
N GLN A 184 -34.19 -8.49 -4.26
CA GLN A 184 -35.29 -9.22 -3.62
C GLN A 184 -35.64 -10.52 -4.36
N ALA A 185 -35.73 -10.47 -5.69
CA ALA A 185 -35.97 -11.66 -6.51
C ALA A 185 -34.85 -12.71 -6.37
N LEU A 186 -33.60 -12.26 -6.28
CA LEU A 186 -32.45 -13.13 -6.04
C LEU A 186 -32.51 -13.79 -4.64
N ALA A 187 -32.86 -13.03 -3.61
CA ALA A 187 -33.03 -13.56 -2.25
C ALA A 187 -34.16 -14.60 -2.17
N GLU A 188 -35.29 -14.37 -2.86
CA GLU A 188 -36.37 -15.35 -2.96
C GLU A 188 -35.96 -16.62 -3.71
N ALA A 189 -35.17 -16.47 -4.79
CA ALA A 189 -34.64 -17.59 -5.56
C ALA A 189 -33.68 -18.47 -4.73
N ILE A 190 -32.80 -17.83 -3.94
CA ILE A 190 -31.89 -18.54 -3.01
C ILE A 190 -32.69 -19.27 -1.94
N THR A 191 -33.71 -18.64 -1.37
CA THR A 191 -34.57 -19.25 -0.34
C THR A 191 -35.28 -20.48 -0.89
N LYS A 192 -35.91 -20.38 -2.07
CA LYS A 192 -36.54 -21.52 -2.77
C LYS A 192 -35.54 -22.62 -3.13
N SER A 193 -34.30 -22.28 -3.47
CA SER A 193 -33.23 -23.25 -3.74
C SER A 193 -32.85 -24.01 -2.48
N ASN A 194 -32.67 -23.31 -1.36
CA ASN A 194 -32.35 -23.90 -0.07
C ASN A 194 -33.47 -24.81 0.45
N ASP A 195 -34.74 -24.44 0.25
CA ASP A 195 -35.87 -25.30 0.59
C ASP A 195 -35.89 -26.59 -0.24
N LYS A 196 -35.57 -26.51 -1.55
CA LYS A 196 -35.44 -27.70 -2.41
C LYS A 196 -34.28 -28.58 -1.98
N ILE A 197 -33.15 -27.99 -1.59
CA ILE A 197 -31.99 -28.72 -1.08
C ILE A 197 -32.35 -29.41 0.25
N ALA A 198 -33.02 -28.71 1.16
CA ALA A 198 -33.49 -29.29 2.43
C ALA A 198 -34.47 -30.45 2.21
N GLN A 199 -35.41 -30.31 1.27
CA GLN A 199 -36.32 -31.39 0.88
C GLN A 199 -35.59 -32.58 0.25
N ALA A 200 -34.59 -32.34 -0.60
CA ALA A 200 -33.79 -33.39 -1.21
C ALA A 200 -32.92 -34.13 -0.16
N ILE A 201 -32.35 -33.41 0.80
CA ILE A 201 -31.60 -34.00 1.92
C ILE A 201 -32.52 -34.85 2.80
N ALA A 202 -33.71 -34.34 3.15
CA ALA A 202 -34.71 -35.09 3.91
C ALA A 202 -35.17 -36.37 3.19
N ALA A 203 -35.38 -36.30 1.87
CA ALA A 203 -35.72 -37.46 1.05
C ALA A 203 -34.59 -38.50 0.98
N THR A 204 -33.34 -38.06 0.96
CA THR A 204 -32.17 -38.95 0.85
C THR A 204 -31.82 -39.62 2.19
N GLN A 205 -32.12 -38.97 3.32
CA GLN A 205 -31.73 -39.47 4.65
C GLN A 205 -32.82 -40.32 5.35
N GLY A 206 -34.02 -40.45 4.79
CA GLY A 206 -35.10 -41.24 5.41
C GLY A 206 -35.55 -40.73 6.79
N VAL A 207 -35.17 -39.50 7.14
CA VAL A 207 -35.51 -38.86 8.42
C VAL A 207 -36.87 -38.18 8.26
N LYS A 208 -37.88 -38.64 9.00
CA LYS A 208 -39.14 -37.91 9.16
C LYS A 208 -38.84 -36.58 9.86
N LEU A 209 -39.05 -35.47 9.16
CA LEU A 209 -39.03 -34.12 9.73
C LEU A 209 -40.02 -34.04 10.91
N PRO A 210 -39.62 -33.48 12.07
CA PRO A 210 -40.50 -33.37 13.21
C PRO A 210 -41.60 -32.33 12.94
N GLU A 211 -42.85 -32.69 13.20
CA GLU A 211 -43.99 -31.76 13.20
C GLU A 211 -43.78 -30.69 14.27
N GLU A 212 -43.97 -29.42 13.88
CA GLU A 212 -43.98 -28.25 14.77
C GLU A 212 -45.01 -28.44 15.89
N ASN A 213 -44.53 -28.76 17.09
CA ASN A 213 -45.31 -28.65 18.31
C ASN A 213 -45.18 -27.23 18.86
N LYS A 214 -46.29 -26.48 18.80
CA LYS A 214 -46.52 -25.30 19.65
C LYS A 214 -46.57 -25.76 21.09
N THR A 215 -45.64 -25.32 21.93
CA THR A 215 -45.79 -25.43 23.39
C THR A 215 -45.51 -24.12 24.10
N GLU A 216 -46.47 -23.82 24.95
CA GLU A 216 -46.58 -22.73 25.90
C GLU A 216 -45.41 -22.72 26.89
N THR A 217 -44.96 -21.52 27.25
CA THR A 217 -44.03 -21.28 28.34
C THR A 217 -44.76 -21.37 29.69
N LYS A 218 -44.36 -22.36 30.52
CA LYS A 218 -44.60 -22.32 31.96
C LYS A 218 -43.37 -22.82 32.72
N ASN A 219 -43.03 -22.05 33.75
CA ASN A 219 -42.02 -22.26 34.78
C ASN A 219 -41.74 -23.72 35.16
N GLU A 220 -40.47 -24.07 35.32
CA GLU A 220 -39.98 -24.43 36.66
C GLU A 220 -38.45 -24.37 36.79
N ASP A 221 -38.11 -24.00 38.00
CA ASP A 221 -36.81 -23.71 38.61
C ASP A 221 -35.98 -24.98 38.84
N LYS A 222 -34.64 -24.87 38.77
CA LYS A 222 -33.66 -25.63 39.58
C LYS A 222 -32.21 -25.28 39.25
N THR A 223 -31.67 -24.34 40.04
CA THR A 223 -30.44 -24.47 40.84
C THR A 223 -29.23 -25.22 40.24
N LYS A 224 -28.17 -24.47 39.86
CA LYS A 224 -26.76 -24.88 40.06
C LYS A 224 -25.93 -23.70 40.57
N GLN A 225 -25.11 -24.02 41.57
CA GLN A 225 -24.34 -23.13 42.45
C GLN A 225 -23.41 -22.15 41.71
N ALA A 226 -23.46 -20.88 42.11
CA ALA A 226 -22.48 -19.86 41.75
C ALA A 226 -21.22 -19.98 42.63
N LEU A 227 -20.05 -20.00 42.00
CA LEU A 227 -18.76 -19.71 42.66
C LEU A 227 -18.62 -18.19 42.91
N PRO A 228 -17.88 -17.76 43.94
CA PRO A 228 -17.87 -16.37 44.39
C PRO A 228 -17.09 -15.43 43.46
N GLU A 229 -17.70 -14.27 43.13
CA GLU A 229 -17.24 -13.17 42.25
C GLU A 229 -15.91 -12.47 42.65
N THR A 230 -15.19 -12.94 43.68
CA THR A 230 -14.12 -12.16 44.33
C THR A 230 -12.75 -12.20 43.63
N TRP A 231 -12.49 -13.18 42.76
CA TRP A 231 -11.17 -13.28 42.10
C TRP A 231 -11.02 -12.31 40.92
N GLN A 232 -12.11 -11.99 40.23
CA GLN A 232 -12.07 -11.08 39.08
C GLN A 232 -11.76 -9.63 39.50
N GLU A 233 -12.28 -9.19 40.65
CA GLU A 233 -11.96 -7.87 41.21
C GLU A 233 -10.48 -7.76 41.59
N TRP A 234 -9.88 -8.84 42.10
CA TRP A 234 -8.47 -8.89 42.45
C TRP A 234 -7.56 -8.83 41.21
N VAL A 235 -7.94 -9.51 40.13
CA VAL A 235 -7.22 -9.48 38.85
C VAL A 235 -7.31 -8.09 38.21
N ILE A 236 -8.44 -7.40 38.32
CA ILE A 236 -8.59 -6.03 37.79
C ILE A 236 -7.78 -5.03 38.62
N ALA A 237 -7.76 -5.17 39.95
CA ALA A 237 -6.97 -4.30 40.84
C ALA A 237 -5.45 -4.44 40.64
N MET A 238 -4.96 -5.62 40.24
CA MET A 238 -3.54 -5.91 40.01
C MET A 238 -2.99 -5.41 38.67
N LYS A 239 -3.83 -5.13 37.67
CA LYS A 239 -3.37 -4.73 36.31
C LYS A 239 -2.60 -3.41 36.29
N ILE A 240 -3.03 -2.43 37.07
CA ILE A 240 -2.42 -1.10 37.12
C ILE A 240 -1.01 -1.13 37.75
N PRO A 241 -0.80 -1.71 38.96
CA PRO A 241 0.54 -1.75 39.56
C PRO A 241 1.52 -2.61 38.75
N ILE A 242 1.07 -3.72 38.13
CA ILE A 242 1.92 -4.54 37.25
C ILE A 242 2.35 -3.74 36.01
N GLY A 243 1.43 -2.97 35.41
CA GLY A 243 1.74 -2.10 34.27
C GLY A 243 2.80 -1.04 34.60
N ILE A 244 2.75 -0.45 35.79
CA ILE A 244 3.74 0.56 36.24
C ILE A 244 5.12 -0.08 36.44
N VAL A 245 5.20 -1.30 36.99
CA VAL A 245 6.47 -2.01 37.16
C VAL A 245 7.09 -2.38 35.81
N ILE A 246 6.29 -2.84 34.84
CA ILE A 246 6.78 -3.16 33.50
C ILE A 246 7.25 -1.88 32.77
N ALA A 247 6.48 -0.79 32.84
CA ALA A 247 6.83 0.47 32.21
C ALA A 247 8.13 1.06 32.76
N THR A 248 8.33 1.00 34.09
CA THR A 248 9.57 1.48 34.72
C THR A 248 10.78 0.62 34.37
N MET A 249 10.60 -0.70 34.25
CA MET A 249 11.67 -1.62 33.82
C MET A 249 12.07 -1.38 32.35
N LEU A 250 11.11 -1.15 31.46
CA LEU A 250 11.35 -0.80 30.06
C LEU A 250 12.05 0.55 29.90
N LEU A 251 11.65 1.56 30.69
CA LEU A 251 12.30 2.87 30.70
C LEU A 251 13.77 2.76 31.15
N MET A 252 14.04 1.94 32.16
CA MET A 252 15.40 1.73 32.66
C MET A 252 16.29 0.98 31.65
N MET A 253 15.73 0.04 30.88
CA MET A 253 16.42 -0.58 29.75
C MET A 253 16.69 0.41 28.61
N ALA A 254 15.74 1.28 28.29
CA ALA A 254 15.92 2.30 27.25
C ALA A 254 17.04 3.29 27.60
N ILE A 255 17.09 3.75 28.86
CA ILE A 255 18.16 4.64 29.37
C ILE A 255 19.52 3.95 29.30
N ASN A 256 19.61 2.67 29.68
CA ASN A 256 20.86 1.91 29.59
C ASN A 256 21.29 1.63 28.13
N GLY A 257 20.33 1.40 27.23
CA GLY A 257 20.59 1.26 25.80
C GLY A 257 21.14 2.54 25.19
N PHE A 258 20.59 3.69 25.57
CA PHE A 258 21.02 4.99 25.06
C PHE A 258 22.45 5.33 25.48
N LYS A 259 22.83 5.05 26.74
CA LYS A 259 24.23 5.21 27.21
C LYS A 259 25.22 4.35 26.42
N ARG A 260 24.81 3.12 26.05
CA ARG A 260 25.65 2.21 25.26
C ARG A 260 25.83 2.72 23.83
N PHE A 261 24.78 3.28 23.24
CA PHE A 261 24.83 3.85 21.90
C PHE A 261 25.77 5.07 21.79
N GLU A 262 25.74 5.98 22.76
CA GLU A 262 26.67 7.12 22.77
C GLU A 262 28.13 6.67 22.87
N SER A 263 28.43 5.65 23.68
CA SER A 263 29.79 5.12 23.79
C SER A 263 30.31 4.52 22.47
N GLN A 264 29.43 3.91 21.67
CA GLN A 264 29.79 3.38 20.36
C GLN A 264 29.99 4.48 19.31
N LYS A 265 29.20 5.56 19.37
CA LYS A 265 29.34 6.71 18.47
C LYS A 265 30.68 7.43 18.67
N VAL A 266 31.13 7.57 19.91
CA VAL A 266 32.45 8.15 20.24
C VAL A 266 33.58 7.26 19.71
N ALA A 267 33.46 5.94 19.81
CA ALA A 267 34.45 5.02 19.26
C ALA A 267 34.52 5.07 17.72
N LEU A 268 33.38 5.17 17.04
CA LEU A 268 33.29 5.29 15.57
C LEU A 268 33.87 6.60 15.05
N MET A 269 33.65 7.72 15.75
CA MET A 269 34.25 9.00 15.39
C MET A 269 35.77 9.02 15.59
N ALA A 270 36.27 8.36 16.63
CA ALA A 270 37.72 8.19 16.83
C ALA A 270 38.36 7.37 15.70
N GLN A 271 37.68 6.34 15.21
CA GLN A 271 38.15 5.52 14.10
C GLN A 271 38.15 6.28 12.76
N ALA A 272 37.09 7.04 12.46
CA ALA A 272 37.00 7.82 11.22
C ALA A 272 38.10 8.91 11.10
N ASN A 273 38.44 9.56 12.21
CA ASN A 273 39.52 10.55 12.24
C ASN A 273 40.91 9.93 12.05
N ALA A 274 41.12 8.69 12.51
CA ALA A 274 42.37 7.96 12.29
C ALA A 274 42.56 7.59 10.81
N THR A 275 41.49 7.23 10.10
CA THR A 275 41.55 6.90 8.67
C THR A 275 41.76 8.12 7.78
N ALA A 276 41.16 9.27 8.14
CA ALA A 276 41.34 10.52 7.41
C ALA A 276 42.79 11.05 7.52
N ALA A 277 43.45 10.84 8.66
CA ALA A 277 44.85 11.21 8.84
C ALA A 277 45.83 10.37 8.01
N GLN A 278 45.47 9.13 7.63
CA GLN A 278 46.28 8.26 6.78
C GLN A 278 46.13 8.56 5.28
N ALA A 279 45.01 9.17 4.87
CA ALA A 279 44.77 9.53 3.47
C ALA A 279 45.47 10.84 3.02
N ALA A 280 46.05 11.61 3.96
CA ALA A 280 46.68 12.90 3.68
C ALA A 280 48.19 12.82 3.35
N GLN A 281 48.76 11.62 3.17
CA GLN A 281 50.18 11.42 2.86
C GLN A 281 50.39 10.60 1.58
N THR A 282 50.06 11.18 0.42
CA THR A 282 50.57 10.70 -0.88
C THR A 282 50.92 11.91 -1.78
N PRO A 283 52.18 12.08 -2.22
CA PRO A 283 52.58 13.22 -3.05
C PRO A 283 52.13 13.09 -4.52
N GLN A 284 51.63 14.18 -5.08
CA GLN A 284 51.41 14.40 -6.51
C GLN A 284 52.73 14.72 -7.21
N GLU A 285 53.01 14.04 -8.32
CA GLU A 285 54.06 14.40 -9.27
C GLU A 285 53.42 14.71 -10.62
N SER A 286 53.77 15.88 -11.13
CA SER A 286 53.28 16.56 -12.33
C SER A 286 53.81 15.94 -13.61
N ASN A 287 53.05 16.00 -14.71
CA ASN A 287 53.64 16.36 -15.99
C ASN A 287 52.68 17.05 -16.93
N GLU A 288 53.24 18.07 -17.56
CA GLU A 288 52.71 19.12 -18.42
C GLU A 288 53.08 18.79 -19.87
N VAL A 289 52.14 18.87 -20.82
CA VAL A 289 52.42 19.15 -22.24
C VAL A 289 51.26 19.93 -22.85
N VAL A 290 51.63 20.95 -23.61
CA VAL A 290 50.86 22.01 -24.27
C VAL A 290 50.55 21.66 -25.74
N GLU A 291 49.65 22.44 -26.36
CA GLU A 291 49.32 22.58 -27.80
C GLU A 291 48.12 21.73 -28.29
N GLU A 292 47.18 22.20 -29.11
CA GLU A 292 47.07 23.40 -29.95
C GLU A 292 45.58 23.68 -30.23
N LYS A 293 45.27 24.95 -30.52
CA LYS A 293 43.95 25.52 -30.76
C LYS A 293 43.56 25.36 -32.24
N VAL A 294 42.41 24.76 -32.55
CA VAL A 294 41.71 24.99 -33.83
C VAL A 294 40.22 25.21 -33.54
N GLU A 295 39.81 26.47 -33.67
CA GLU A 295 38.41 26.89 -33.75
C GLU A 295 37.86 26.47 -35.13
N GLU A 296 36.83 25.63 -35.14
CA GLU A 296 35.96 25.46 -36.31
C GLU A 296 34.51 25.70 -35.88
N ASP A 297 34.04 26.89 -36.24
CA ASP A 297 32.66 27.35 -36.05
C ASP A 297 31.74 26.55 -37.00
N LYS A 298 30.91 25.67 -36.42
CA LYS A 298 29.84 24.96 -37.13
C LYS A 298 28.50 25.22 -36.43
N THR A 299 27.86 26.30 -36.84
CA THR A 299 26.39 26.39 -36.86
C THR A 299 25.83 25.27 -37.74
N GLN A 300 25.36 24.19 -37.12
CA GLN A 300 24.68 23.07 -37.76
C GLN A 300 23.20 23.12 -37.36
N ASN A 301 22.36 23.70 -38.22
CA ASN A 301 20.90 23.63 -38.09
C ASN A 301 20.39 22.35 -38.78
N SER A 302 19.78 21.49 -37.98
CA SER A 302 18.61 20.61 -38.23
C SER A 302 18.53 19.63 -39.42
N ASP A 303 19.52 19.47 -40.30
CA ASP A 303 19.41 18.56 -41.47
C ASP A 303 20.10 17.17 -41.31
N GLY A 304 20.57 16.85 -40.10
CA GLY A 304 21.33 15.61 -39.82
C GLY A 304 20.51 14.32 -39.68
N LEU A 305 19.19 14.42 -39.60
CA LEU A 305 18.31 13.28 -39.32
C LEU A 305 18.15 12.33 -40.52
N ALA A 306 18.19 12.88 -41.74
CA ALA A 306 18.08 12.09 -42.97
C ALA A 306 19.28 11.15 -43.17
N ALA A 307 20.45 11.48 -42.61
CA ALA A 307 21.66 10.68 -42.73
C ALA A 307 21.59 9.32 -41.97
N PHE A 308 20.66 9.16 -41.02
CA PHE A 308 20.54 7.92 -40.24
C PHE A 308 19.63 6.88 -40.89
N THR A 309 18.73 7.26 -41.80
CA THR A 309 17.69 6.37 -42.35
C THR A 309 17.92 5.93 -43.81
N SER A 310 18.92 6.47 -44.50
CA SER A 310 19.05 6.34 -45.97
C SER A 310 20.18 5.45 -46.50
N SER A 311 20.94 4.75 -45.65
CA SER A 311 21.94 3.77 -46.10
C SER A 311 21.38 2.34 -46.05
N SER A 312 21.01 1.82 -47.21
CA SER A 312 20.31 0.54 -47.45
C SER A 312 21.09 -0.74 -47.06
N GLY A 313 22.09 -0.65 -46.17
CA GLY A 313 22.90 -1.79 -45.73
C GLY A 313 23.44 -1.69 -44.30
N ASP A 314 23.12 -0.63 -43.55
CA ASP A 314 23.60 -0.50 -42.18
C ASP A 314 22.69 -1.26 -41.20
N THR A 315 23.29 -2.20 -40.48
CA THR A 315 22.64 -2.91 -39.37
C THR A 315 22.22 -1.94 -38.27
N GLY A 316 21.20 -2.29 -37.49
CA GLY A 316 20.78 -1.52 -36.32
C GLY A 316 21.93 -1.24 -35.34
N PHE A 317 22.83 -2.20 -35.13
CA PHE A 317 24.03 -1.98 -34.31
C PHE A 317 24.95 -0.88 -34.87
N SER A 318 25.11 -0.82 -36.20
CA SER A 318 25.96 0.20 -36.85
C SER A 318 25.33 1.59 -36.74
N GLN A 319 24.00 1.66 -36.87
CA GLN A 319 23.25 2.90 -36.66
C GLN A 319 23.37 3.38 -35.21
N PHE A 320 23.15 2.47 -34.24
CA PHE A 320 23.26 2.79 -32.82
C PHE A 320 24.69 3.21 -32.45
N LYS A 321 25.71 2.54 -32.99
CA LYS A 321 27.11 2.91 -32.78
C LYS A 321 27.38 4.37 -33.19
N ARG A 322 26.99 4.75 -34.42
CA ARG A 322 27.15 6.13 -34.89
C ARG A 322 26.42 7.13 -33.99
N MET A 323 25.22 6.79 -33.54
CA MET A 323 24.46 7.62 -32.61
C MET A 323 25.14 7.71 -31.24
N ALA A 324 25.70 6.62 -30.71
CA ALA A 324 26.43 6.64 -29.44
C ALA A 324 27.70 7.51 -29.52
N GLU A 325 28.36 7.55 -30.68
CA GLU A 325 29.55 8.37 -30.92
C GLU A 325 29.21 9.86 -31.12
N GLN A 326 28.13 10.17 -31.84
CA GLN A 326 27.75 11.55 -32.16
C GLN A 326 26.85 12.20 -31.09
N TYR A 327 25.96 11.42 -30.48
CA TYR A 327 24.92 11.86 -29.56
C TYR A 327 24.80 10.89 -28.36
N PRO A 328 25.83 10.81 -27.50
CA PRO A 328 25.89 9.84 -26.41
C PRO A 328 24.72 9.95 -25.42
N GLU A 329 24.18 11.15 -25.21
CA GLU A 329 23.03 11.38 -24.32
C GLU A 329 21.73 10.76 -24.88
N THR A 330 21.49 10.91 -26.19
CA THR A 330 20.35 10.29 -26.88
C THR A 330 20.46 8.77 -26.86
N ALA A 331 21.66 8.24 -27.09
CA ALA A 331 21.91 6.81 -26.97
C ALA A 331 21.71 6.30 -25.54
N ALA A 332 22.14 7.06 -24.53
CA ALA A 332 21.90 6.73 -23.13
C ALA A 332 20.41 6.71 -22.80
N TYR A 333 19.65 7.68 -23.31
CA TYR A 333 18.19 7.72 -23.17
C TYR A 333 17.52 6.46 -23.74
N LEU A 334 17.90 6.01 -24.94
CA LEU A 334 17.36 4.77 -25.51
C LEU A 334 17.68 3.55 -24.64
N VAL A 335 18.90 3.46 -24.10
CA VAL A 335 19.28 2.35 -23.21
C VAL A 335 18.47 2.37 -21.92
N LYS A 336 18.25 3.56 -21.30
CA LYS A 336 17.37 3.71 -20.13
C LYS A 336 15.96 3.24 -20.45
N LEU A 337 15.45 3.63 -21.60
CA LEU A 337 14.12 3.26 -22.07
C LEU A 337 13.98 1.75 -22.25
N TRP A 338 14.94 1.10 -22.90
CA TRP A 338 14.94 -0.35 -23.12
C TRP A 338 15.05 -1.15 -21.82
N LEU A 339 15.80 -0.65 -20.83
CA LEU A 339 15.88 -1.24 -19.49
C LEU A 339 14.52 -1.15 -18.76
N ASN A 340 13.82 -0.03 -18.88
CA ASN A 340 12.51 0.17 -18.26
C ASN A 340 11.38 -0.56 -19.01
N MET A 341 11.54 -0.80 -20.32
CA MET A 341 10.64 -1.63 -21.09
C MET A 341 10.65 -3.08 -20.63
N ASN A 342 11.79 -3.64 -20.20
CA ASN A 342 11.90 -5.02 -19.70
C ASN A 342 11.13 -6.07 -20.56
N THR A 343 11.13 -5.90 -21.88
CA THR A 343 10.56 -6.90 -22.81
C THR A 343 11.64 -7.91 -23.19
N LYS A 344 11.24 -9.03 -23.80
CA LYS A 344 12.21 -10.03 -24.23
C LYS A 344 13.18 -9.44 -25.25
N GLU A 345 12.66 -8.70 -26.22
CA GLU A 345 13.40 -8.08 -27.32
C GLU A 345 14.33 -6.97 -26.80
N SER A 346 13.87 -6.15 -25.84
CA SER A 346 14.71 -5.11 -25.24
C SER A 346 15.85 -5.72 -24.42
N ASN A 347 15.58 -6.77 -23.66
CA ASN A 347 16.58 -7.50 -22.89
C ASN A 347 17.59 -8.23 -23.80
N GLU A 348 17.14 -8.82 -24.91
CA GLU A 348 18.00 -9.40 -25.95
C GLU A 348 18.91 -8.33 -26.58
N ALA A 349 18.36 -7.17 -26.95
CA ALA A 349 19.13 -6.06 -27.51
C ALA A 349 20.20 -5.54 -26.54
N LEU A 350 19.84 -5.34 -25.27
CA LEU A 350 20.76 -4.90 -24.21
C LEU A 350 21.87 -5.92 -23.92
N ALA A 351 21.57 -7.21 -24.04
CA ALA A 351 22.57 -8.28 -23.86
C ALA A 351 23.57 -8.36 -25.03
N VAL A 352 23.11 -8.10 -26.25
CA VAL A 352 23.92 -8.18 -27.48
C VAL A 352 24.78 -6.93 -27.68
N LEU A 353 24.28 -5.76 -27.26
CA LEU A 353 24.90 -4.44 -27.42
C LEU A 353 26.42 -4.41 -27.11
N PRO A 354 26.89 -4.84 -25.92
CA PRO A 354 28.31 -4.79 -25.56
C PRO A 354 29.18 -5.78 -26.34
N LYS A 355 28.58 -6.73 -27.06
CA LYS A 355 29.32 -7.72 -27.87
C LYS A 355 29.46 -7.28 -29.33
N MET A 356 28.54 -6.46 -29.82
CA MET A 356 28.50 -6.01 -31.22
C MET A 356 29.10 -4.61 -31.42
N ILE A 357 29.12 -3.79 -30.36
CA ILE A 357 29.64 -2.43 -30.41
C ILE A 357 30.92 -2.34 -29.56
N PRO A 358 32.00 -1.72 -30.07
CA PRO A 358 33.22 -1.51 -29.30
C PRO A 358 32.94 -0.79 -27.98
N VAL A 359 33.68 -1.17 -26.94
CA VAL A 359 33.47 -0.65 -25.58
C VAL A 359 33.64 0.87 -25.54
N GLU A 360 34.58 1.40 -26.33
CA GLU A 360 34.91 2.82 -26.42
C GLU A 360 33.69 3.66 -26.80
N SER A 361 32.90 3.20 -27.78
CA SER A 361 31.68 3.87 -28.22
C SER A 361 30.55 3.81 -27.17
N LEU A 362 30.62 2.86 -26.22
CA LEU A 362 29.60 2.68 -25.17
C LEU A 362 29.97 3.34 -23.82
N VAL A 363 31.22 3.78 -23.62
CA VAL A 363 31.65 4.38 -22.33
C VAL A 363 30.80 5.60 -21.98
N GLY A 364 30.56 6.52 -22.92
CA GLY A 364 29.73 7.70 -22.67
C GLY A 364 28.27 7.36 -22.39
N VAL A 365 27.73 6.36 -23.09
CA VAL A 365 26.35 5.88 -22.94
C VAL A 365 26.14 5.24 -21.57
N PHE A 366 26.99 4.27 -21.20
CA PHE A 366 26.86 3.54 -19.93
C PHE A 366 27.35 4.34 -18.73
N GLY A 367 28.27 5.29 -18.93
CA GLY A 367 28.69 6.25 -17.91
C GLY A 367 27.53 7.08 -17.37
N SER A 368 26.62 7.46 -18.27
CA SER A 368 25.43 8.30 -18.01
C SER A 368 24.25 7.54 -17.37
N LEU A 369 24.39 6.24 -17.12
CA LEU A 369 23.38 5.43 -16.44
C LEU A 369 23.59 5.45 -14.92
N GLU A 370 22.49 5.44 -14.16
CA GLU A 370 22.50 5.28 -12.71
C GLU A 370 22.97 3.88 -12.29
N ASP A 371 23.48 3.74 -11.06
CA ASP A 371 23.97 2.46 -10.53
C ASP A 371 22.90 1.36 -10.51
N LYS A 372 21.65 1.73 -10.26
CA LYS A 372 20.50 0.82 -10.32
C LYS A 372 20.33 0.24 -11.73
N LEU A 373 20.38 1.09 -12.76
CA LEU A 373 20.25 0.70 -14.16
C LEU A 373 21.48 -0.09 -14.63
N LYS A 374 22.69 0.27 -14.19
CA LYS A 374 23.92 -0.52 -14.42
C LYS A 374 23.79 -1.93 -13.85
N SER A 375 23.20 -2.08 -12.65
CA SER A 375 22.95 -3.40 -12.08
C SER A 375 21.91 -4.21 -12.88
N GLN A 376 20.89 -3.58 -13.46
CA GLN A 376 19.92 -4.25 -14.33
C GLN A 376 20.57 -4.69 -15.64
N LEU A 377 21.37 -3.82 -16.26
CA LEU A 377 22.14 -4.14 -17.46
C LEU A 377 23.08 -5.33 -17.24
N LYS A 378 23.70 -5.43 -16.05
CA LYS A 378 24.52 -6.60 -15.68
C LYS A 378 23.71 -7.89 -15.51
N LYS A 379 22.41 -7.80 -15.20
CA LYS A 379 21.55 -8.99 -15.14
C LYS A 379 21.17 -9.46 -16.54
N THR A 380 20.93 -8.54 -17.48
CA THR A 380 20.57 -8.87 -18.86
C THR A 380 21.74 -9.47 -19.65
N SER A 381 22.99 -9.16 -19.30
CA SER A 381 24.18 -9.73 -19.96
C SER A 381 24.34 -11.25 -19.85
N ASN A 382 23.57 -11.93 -18.98
CA ASN A 382 23.62 -13.38 -18.79
C ASN A 382 22.77 -14.19 -19.80
N ILE A 383 22.07 -13.51 -20.72
CA ILE A 383 21.27 -14.17 -21.75
C ILE A 383 22.19 -14.90 -22.74
N ASN A 384 21.83 -16.13 -23.11
CA ASN A 384 22.57 -16.89 -24.12
C ASN A 384 22.37 -16.23 -25.49
N ILE A 385 23.47 -15.93 -26.19
CA ILE A 385 23.44 -15.16 -27.44
C ILE A 385 23.74 -16.07 -28.60
N ASP A 386 22.69 -16.44 -29.34
CA ASP A 386 22.79 -17.13 -30.63
C ASP A 386 22.55 -16.17 -31.80
N ALA A 387 22.78 -16.64 -33.03
CA ALA A 387 22.62 -15.81 -34.23
C ALA A 387 21.18 -15.31 -34.43
N ALA A 388 20.18 -16.08 -34.01
CA ALA A 388 18.77 -15.68 -34.08
C ALA A 388 18.46 -14.52 -33.12
N THR A 389 19.05 -14.55 -31.93
CA THR A 389 18.94 -13.48 -30.93
C THR A 389 19.61 -12.21 -31.41
N VAL A 390 20.79 -12.31 -32.06
CA VAL A 390 21.46 -11.16 -32.68
C VAL A 390 20.59 -10.50 -33.76
N ALA A 391 19.96 -11.30 -34.63
CA ALA A 391 19.09 -10.78 -35.68
C ALA A 391 17.83 -10.08 -35.12
N ARG A 392 17.20 -10.64 -34.08
CA ARG A 392 16.06 -10.01 -33.41
C ARG A 392 16.44 -8.71 -32.71
N ALA A 393 17.57 -8.72 -32.00
CA ALA A 393 18.12 -7.54 -31.36
C ALA A 393 18.41 -6.42 -32.39
N ASP A 394 18.99 -6.74 -33.54
CA ASP A 394 19.25 -5.76 -34.59
C ASP A 394 17.96 -5.13 -35.11
N GLY A 395 16.96 -5.95 -35.44
CA GLY A 395 15.65 -5.47 -35.90
C GLY A 395 14.92 -4.62 -34.85
N PHE A 396 15.02 -5.00 -33.58
CA PHE A 396 14.50 -4.20 -32.47
C PHE A 396 15.19 -2.83 -32.39
N ILE A 397 16.52 -2.78 -32.45
CA ILE A 397 17.28 -1.52 -32.40
C ILE A 397 16.90 -0.60 -33.57
N VAL A 398 16.81 -1.13 -34.79
CA VAL A 398 16.36 -0.34 -35.95
C VAL A 398 14.96 0.22 -35.71
N SER A 399 13.99 -0.63 -35.32
CA SER A 399 12.63 -0.17 -35.05
C SER A 399 12.59 0.92 -34.00
N GLN A 400 13.34 0.76 -32.91
CA GLN A 400 13.36 1.73 -31.81
C GLN A 400 14.02 3.05 -32.20
N MET A 401 15.10 3.01 -32.98
CA MET A 401 15.72 4.22 -33.51
C MET A 401 14.77 4.94 -34.47
N VAL A 402 14.16 4.20 -35.40
CA VAL A 402 13.17 4.72 -36.34
C VAL A 402 11.99 5.35 -35.59
N ASP A 403 11.42 4.67 -34.60
CA ASP A 403 10.31 5.20 -33.79
C ASP A 403 10.73 6.48 -33.06
N THR A 404 11.92 6.49 -32.47
CA THR A 404 12.41 7.64 -31.71
C THR A 404 12.69 8.85 -32.60
N PHE A 405 13.19 8.64 -33.82
CA PHE A 405 13.58 9.71 -34.73
C PHE A 405 12.46 10.15 -35.69
N LEU A 406 11.57 9.25 -36.11
CA LEU A 406 10.48 9.59 -37.05
C LEU A 406 9.20 10.01 -36.35
N VAL A 407 8.91 9.51 -35.14
CA VAL A 407 7.59 9.74 -34.50
C VAL A 407 7.60 11.00 -33.62
N ASN A 408 8.74 11.39 -33.05
CA ASN A 408 8.84 12.59 -32.22
C ASN A 408 9.12 13.85 -33.05
N THR A 409 8.10 14.31 -33.79
CA THR A 409 8.08 15.68 -34.33
C THR A 409 8.03 16.74 -33.22
N ILE A 410 7.63 16.33 -32.02
CA ILE A 410 7.54 17.17 -30.84
C ILE A 410 8.91 17.23 -30.16
N VAL A 411 9.55 18.39 -30.21
CA VAL A 411 10.78 18.66 -29.46
C VAL A 411 10.41 18.79 -27.99
N LEU A 412 10.74 17.77 -27.21
CA LEU A 412 10.54 17.78 -25.76
C LEU A 412 11.71 18.50 -25.07
N PRO A 413 11.46 19.29 -24.01
CA PRO A 413 12.51 19.76 -23.11
C PRO A 413 13.30 18.59 -22.51
N ASP A 414 14.61 18.74 -22.32
CA ASP A 414 15.48 17.65 -21.86
C ASP A 414 15.13 17.18 -20.44
N GLU A 415 14.70 18.11 -19.57
CA GLU A 415 14.16 17.79 -18.24
C GLU A 415 12.96 16.84 -18.32
N LEU A 416 12.06 17.08 -19.29
CA LEU A 416 10.87 16.26 -19.48
C LEU A 416 11.22 14.88 -20.03
N LYS A 417 12.18 14.79 -20.96
CA LYS A 417 12.69 13.49 -21.44
C LYS A 417 13.26 12.67 -20.28
N MET A 418 14.05 13.31 -19.41
CA MET A 418 14.60 12.65 -18.23
C MET A 418 13.50 12.13 -17.32
N VAL A 419 12.52 12.97 -16.96
CA VAL A 419 11.36 12.59 -16.13
C VAL A 419 10.58 11.42 -16.75
N LEU A 420 10.27 11.48 -18.04
CA LEU A 420 9.56 10.42 -18.75
C LEU A 420 10.37 9.12 -18.83
N SER A 421 11.69 9.21 -18.94
CA SER A 421 12.56 8.04 -18.94
C SER A 421 12.61 7.33 -17.59
N GLU A 422 12.47 8.06 -16.49
CA GLU A 422 12.52 7.53 -15.12
C GLU A 422 11.16 7.06 -14.60
N MET A 423 10.08 7.44 -15.27
CA MET A 423 8.72 7.16 -14.85
C MET A 423 8.31 5.71 -15.15
N SER A 424 7.71 5.02 -14.17
CA SER A 424 7.14 3.69 -14.40
C SER A 424 5.76 3.78 -15.09
N MET A 425 5.31 2.70 -15.75
CA MET A 425 3.99 2.72 -16.42
C MET A 425 2.84 2.89 -15.41
N GLU A 426 2.98 2.37 -14.20
CA GLU A 426 2.03 2.56 -13.11
C GLU A 426 2.01 4.01 -12.63
N GLU A 427 3.15 4.71 -12.63
CA GLU A 427 3.21 6.15 -12.38
C GLU A 427 2.54 6.94 -13.51
N CYS A 428 2.67 6.54 -14.78
CA CYS A 428 1.95 7.14 -15.91
C CYS A 428 0.42 7.03 -15.72
N VAL A 429 -0.07 5.82 -15.38
CA VAL A 429 -1.50 5.56 -15.13
C VAL A 429 -2.01 6.44 -13.99
N GLU A 430 -1.27 6.51 -12.88
CA GLU A 430 -1.66 7.32 -11.73
C GLU A 430 -1.65 8.82 -12.05
N CYS A 431 -0.66 9.29 -12.83
CA CYS A 431 -0.63 10.67 -13.33
C CYS A 431 -1.87 10.98 -14.18
N TYR A 432 -2.23 10.07 -15.09
CA TYR A 432 -3.44 10.19 -15.91
C TYR A 432 -4.70 10.23 -15.05
N ARG A 433 -4.85 9.33 -14.08
CA ARG A 433 -6.04 9.28 -13.21
C ARG A 433 -6.19 10.50 -12.31
N ARG A 434 -5.08 11.13 -11.92
CA ARG A 434 -5.09 12.39 -11.16
C ARG A 434 -5.34 13.60 -12.05
N ASP A 435 -4.86 13.58 -13.29
CA ASP A 435 -5.09 14.61 -14.29
C ASP A 435 -5.16 14.03 -15.71
N ASN A 436 -6.39 13.88 -16.21
CA ASN A 436 -6.66 13.28 -17.52
C ASN A 436 -5.92 13.97 -18.68
N ARG A 437 -5.59 15.26 -18.54
CA ARG A 437 -4.89 16.04 -19.58
C ARG A 437 -3.48 15.54 -19.84
N LEU A 438 -2.82 14.99 -18.80
CA LEU A 438 -1.51 14.35 -18.96
C LEU A 438 -1.61 13.09 -19.82
N GLY A 439 -2.75 12.40 -19.78
CA GLY A 439 -3.04 11.24 -20.60
C GLY A 439 -2.98 11.51 -22.11
N ALA A 440 -3.63 12.58 -22.56
CA ALA A 440 -3.57 13.04 -23.94
C ALA A 440 -2.13 13.33 -24.39
N ALA A 441 -1.35 13.92 -23.49
CA ALA A 441 0.05 14.22 -23.76
C ALA A 441 0.94 12.96 -23.77
N PHE A 442 0.67 11.99 -22.89
CA PHE A 442 1.36 10.69 -22.91
C PHE A 442 1.15 9.94 -24.22
N ILE A 443 -0.07 9.92 -24.79
CA ILE A 443 -0.32 9.27 -26.09
C ILE A 443 0.59 9.80 -27.20
N ASN A 444 0.86 11.11 -27.19
CA ASN A 444 1.60 11.77 -28.26
C ASN A 444 3.12 11.81 -28.01
N VAL A 445 3.57 11.42 -26.82
CA VAL A 445 4.98 11.57 -26.39
C VAL A 445 5.63 10.23 -26.04
N LEU A 446 4.86 9.27 -25.50
CA LEU A 446 5.36 7.94 -25.19
C LEU A 446 5.49 7.11 -26.47
N GLN A 447 6.45 6.18 -26.46
CA GLN A 447 6.62 5.26 -27.57
C GLN A 447 5.49 4.23 -27.64
N THR A 448 5.21 3.71 -28.84
CA THR A 448 4.17 2.70 -29.11
C THR A 448 4.20 1.52 -28.14
N ALA A 449 5.40 1.02 -27.80
CA ALA A 449 5.54 -0.09 -26.86
C ALA A 449 5.17 0.28 -25.41
N GLN A 450 5.44 1.51 -24.99
CA GLN A 450 5.00 2.04 -23.69
C GLN A 450 3.49 2.27 -23.69
N LEU A 451 2.92 2.77 -24.79
CA LEU A 451 1.47 2.93 -24.94
C LEU A 451 0.72 1.61 -24.85
N GLY A 452 1.23 0.54 -25.48
CA GLY A 452 0.64 -0.79 -25.35
C GLY A 452 0.55 -1.26 -23.89
N LYS A 453 1.59 -0.99 -23.09
CA LYS A 453 1.58 -1.28 -21.65
C LYS A 453 0.64 -0.36 -20.87
N LEU A 454 0.67 0.93 -21.16
CA LEU A 454 -0.24 1.91 -20.55
C LEU A 454 -1.69 1.45 -20.74
N PHE A 455 -2.09 1.08 -21.96
CA PHE A 455 -3.42 0.59 -22.26
C PHE A 455 -3.76 -0.72 -21.55
N SER A 456 -2.81 -1.64 -21.37
CA SER A 456 -3.05 -2.88 -20.62
C SER A 456 -3.34 -2.67 -19.13
N LEU A 457 -3.02 -1.48 -18.59
CA LEU A 457 -3.26 -1.12 -17.18
C LEU A 457 -4.51 -0.22 -16.99
N LEU A 458 -5.14 0.18 -18.10
CA LEU A 458 -6.32 1.04 -18.13
C LEU A 458 -7.56 0.20 -18.49
N SER A 459 -8.74 0.62 -18.04
CA SER A 459 -9.99 0.02 -18.51
C SER A 459 -10.29 0.42 -19.97
N ASP A 460 -11.13 -0.33 -20.68
CA ASP A 460 -11.54 0.00 -22.06
C ASP A 460 -12.16 1.40 -22.18
N GLU A 461 -12.89 1.84 -21.14
CA GLU A 461 -13.44 3.19 -21.05
C GLU A 461 -12.34 4.25 -20.90
N GLU A 462 -11.36 4.00 -20.02
CA GLU A 462 -10.20 4.87 -19.83
C GLU A 462 -9.37 4.97 -21.13
N VAL A 463 -9.16 3.85 -21.83
CA VAL A 463 -8.44 3.82 -23.13
C VAL A 463 -9.19 4.65 -24.18
N THR A 464 -10.51 4.48 -24.27
CA THR A 464 -11.33 5.24 -25.23
C THR A 464 -11.28 6.74 -24.95
N ALA A 465 -11.39 7.14 -23.68
CA ALA A 465 -11.26 8.54 -23.27
C ALA A 465 -9.86 9.10 -23.61
N LEU A 466 -8.81 8.33 -23.31
CA LEU A 466 -7.42 8.71 -23.60
C LEU A 466 -7.23 8.99 -25.10
N PHE A 467 -7.74 8.11 -25.97
CA PHE A 467 -7.66 8.30 -27.43
C PHE A 467 -8.41 9.55 -27.90
N GLN A 468 -9.61 9.79 -27.37
CA GLN A 468 -10.40 10.98 -27.72
C GLN A 468 -9.66 12.26 -27.33
N ASP A 469 -9.10 12.29 -26.12
CA ASP A 469 -8.34 13.46 -25.65
C ASP A 469 -7.02 13.61 -26.43
N GLY A 470 -6.35 12.50 -26.76
CA GLY A 470 -5.12 12.46 -27.54
C GLY A 470 -5.24 13.05 -28.95
N LEU A 471 -6.43 12.95 -29.58
CA LEU A 471 -6.72 13.58 -30.87
C LEU A 471 -6.77 15.11 -30.81
N SER A 472 -6.98 15.69 -29.63
CA SER A 472 -7.03 17.14 -29.41
C SER A 472 -5.68 17.76 -29.04
N PHE A 473 -4.60 16.97 -29.10
CA PHE A 473 -3.27 17.37 -28.66
C PHE A 473 -2.65 18.47 -29.52
N ASN A 474 -2.07 19.48 -28.85
CA ASN A 474 -1.36 20.59 -29.47
C ASN A 474 -0.08 20.95 -28.68
N ALA A 475 0.67 21.95 -29.15
CA ALA A 475 1.93 22.36 -28.53
C ALA A 475 1.79 22.84 -27.07
N ASP A 476 0.65 23.44 -26.70
CA ASP A 476 0.39 23.89 -25.32
C ASP A 476 0.30 22.69 -24.36
N ASN A 477 -0.12 21.52 -24.85
CA ASN A 477 -0.12 20.28 -24.05
C ASN A 477 1.29 19.82 -23.68
N VAL A 478 2.31 20.09 -24.51
CA VAL A 478 3.71 19.75 -24.22
C VAL A 478 4.24 20.60 -23.08
N GLN A 479 3.98 21.91 -23.14
CA GLN A 479 4.37 22.83 -22.07
C GLN A 479 3.64 22.48 -20.78
N TYR A 480 2.34 22.16 -20.85
CA TYR A 480 1.58 21.69 -19.70
C TYR A 480 2.17 20.42 -19.09
N LEU A 481 2.61 19.45 -19.91
CA LEU A 481 3.30 18.25 -19.46
C LEU A 481 4.60 18.63 -18.72
N ALA A 482 5.41 19.51 -19.30
CA ALA A 482 6.67 19.98 -18.71
C ALA A 482 6.46 20.63 -17.33
N ASP A 483 5.44 21.47 -17.19
CA ASP A 483 5.20 22.25 -15.98
C ASP A 483 4.52 21.43 -14.86
N THR A 484 3.63 20.50 -15.23
CA THR A 484 2.75 19.82 -14.27
C THR A 484 3.27 18.45 -13.85
N LEU A 485 3.88 17.70 -14.77
CA LEU A 485 4.28 16.32 -14.54
C LEU A 485 5.27 16.16 -13.38
N PRO A 486 6.35 16.97 -13.25
CA PRO A 486 7.32 16.78 -12.17
C PRO A 486 6.70 16.90 -10.78
N GLY A 487 5.86 17.90 -10.55
CA GLY A 487 5.20 18.13 -9.27
C GLY A 487 4.15 17.06 -8.94
N LEU A 488 3.40 16.60 -9.95
CA LEU A 488 2.45 15.50 -9.76
C LEU A 488 3.17 14.19 -9.45
N LEU A 489 4.25 13.89 -10.18
CA LEU A 489 5.07 12.70 -10.00
C LEU A 489 5.74 12.70 -8.62
N GLU A 490 6.26 13.84 -8.17
CA GLU A 490 6.79 13.98 -6.80
C GLU A 490 5.70 13.72 -5.76
N SER A 491 4.47 14.22 -5.97
CA SER A 491 3.34 13.94 -5.07
C SER A 491 2.99 12.45 -5.01
N ILE A 492 2.96 11.76 -6.16
CA ILE A 492 2.68 10.32 -6.25
C ILE A 492 3.79 9.52 -5.56
N ARG A 493 5.05 9.87 -5.82
CA ARG A 493 6.21 9.23 -5.20
C ARG A 493 6.25 9.47 -3.70
N ALA A 494 5.91 10.68 -3.24
CA ALA A 494 5.79 11.00 -1.83
C ALA A 494 4.65 10.21 -1.16
N ASP A 495 3.51 10.03 -1.84
CA ASP A 495 2.41 9.22 -1.32
C ASP A 495 2.81 7.74 -1.22
N LYS A 496 3.48 7.19 -2.24
CA LYS A 496 4.06 5.84 -2.20
C LYS A 496 5.12 5.69 -1.09
N GLN A 497 5.97 6.69 -0.90
CA GLN A 497 6.99 6.67 0.17
C GLN A 497 6.40 6.80 1.57
N LYS A 498 5.33 7.58 1.76
CA LYS A 498 4.64 7.69 3.06
C LYS A 498 4.03 6.35 3.50
N VAL A 499 3.64 5.50 2.54
CA VAL A 499 3.11 4.16 2.81
C VAL A 499 4.23 3.16 3.12
N ARG A 500 5.43 3.32 2.56
CA ARG A 500 6.58 2.45 2.88
C ARG A 500 7.13 2.74 4.26
N VAL A 501 6.53 2.11 5.26
CA VAL A 501 7.07 2.07 6.62
C VAL A 501 8.38 1.27 6.57
N PRO A 502 9.53 1.82 7.00
CA PRO A 502 10.82 1.10 6.99
C PRO A 502 10.81 -0.22 7.78
N LEU A 503 9.80 -0.40 8.63
CA LEU A 503 9.55 -1.64 9.34
C LEU A 503 9.07 -2.77 8.41
N LEU A 504 8.41 -2.48 7.29
CA LEU A 504 7.91 -3.49 6.34
C LEU A 504 9.06 -4.15 5.59
N ASP A 505 10.04 -3.37 5.13
CA ASP A 505 11.26 -3.93 4.53
C ASP A 505 12.00 -4.84 5.53
N LYS A 506 12.05 -4.43 6.79
CA LYS A 506 12.60 -5.25 7.88
C LYS A 506 11.71 -6.44 8.23
N ALA A 507 10.40 -6.36 8.02
CA ALA A 507 9.46 -7.43 8.35
C ALA A 507 9.77 -8.69 7.52
N MET A 508 10.14 -8.53 6.24
CA MET A 508 10.58 -9.65 5.41
C MET A 508 11.83 -10.35 5.92
N ASP A 509 12.80 -9.60 6.47
CA ASP A 509 13.99 -10.19 7.08
C ASP A 509 13.66 -10.79 8.46
N LEU A 510 12.76 -10.16 9.21
CA LEU A 510 12.27 -10.67 10.49
C LEU A 510 11.53 -11.99 10.34
N ILE A 511 10.78 -12.24 9.25
CA ILE A 511 10.13 -13.54 9.01
C ILE A 511 11.14 -14.69 9.00
N LYS A 512 12.36 -14.46 8.49
CA LYS A 512 13.42 -15.48 8.48
C LYS A 512 13.95 -15.79 9.87
N GLU A 513 14.06 -14.77 10.71
CA GLU A 513 14.76 -14.83 12.00
C GLU A 513 13.83 -15.17 13.18
N LEU A 514 12.57 -14.72 13.14
CA LEU A 514 11.63 -14.84 14.26
C LEU A 514 11.07 -16.27 14.47
N GLY A 515 11.30 -17.15 13.50
CA GLY A 515 10.78 -18.51 13.52
C GLY A 515 9.27 -18.59 13.30
N VAL A 516 8.77 -19.81 13.23
CA VAL A 516 7.40 -20.10 12.75
C VAL A 516 6.32 -19.61 13.72
N GLU A 517 6.59 -19.60 15.02
CA GLU A 517 5.60 -19.27 16.05
C GLU A 517 5.17 -17.79 16.04
N LYS A 518 6.03 -16.90 15.52
CA LYS A 518 5.78 -15.45 15.47
C LYS A 518 5.45 -14.96 14.07
N GLU A 519 5.53 -15.84 13.08
CA GLU A 519 5.35 -15.51 11.68
C GLU A 519 3.97 -14.94 11.38
N SER A 520 2.89 -15.51 11.96
CA SER A 520 1.53 -15.01 11.76
C SER A 520 1.37 -13.56 12.20
N GLN A 521 2.02 -13.15 13.29
CA GLN A 521 1.99 -11.77 13.78
C GLN A 521 2.69 -10.81 12.81
N VAL A 522 3.77 -11.26 12.16
CA VAL A 522 4.47 -10.45 11.16
C VAL A 522 3.62 -10.31 9.90
N PHE A 523 2.95 -11.37 9.47
CA PHE A 523 2.01 -11.31 8.35
C PHE A 523 0.79 -10.43 8.65
N ASP A 524 0.20 -10.54 9.83
CA ASP A 524 -0.91 -9.67 10.25
C ASP A 524 -0.46 -8.20 10.28
N MET A 525 0.78 -7.91 10.69
CA MET A 525 1.35 -6.56 10.62
C MET A 525 1.56 -6.09 9.18
N LEU A 526 2.04 -6.95 8.29
CA LEU A 526 2.15 -6.64 6.85
C LEU A 526 0.78 -6.34 6.26
N ILE A 527 -0.23 -7.16 6.54
CA ILE A 527 -1.61 -6.96 6.06
C ILE A 527 -2.18 -5.64 6.61
N ALA A 528 -1.98 -5.36 7.89
CA ALA A 528 -2.46 -4.13 8.52
C ALA A 528 -1.81 -2.85 7.95
N SER A 529 -0.70 -2.98 7.21
CA SER A 529 -0.06 -1.84 6.52
C SER A 529 -0.85 -1.34 5.32
N GLY A 530 -1.69 -2.19 4.73
CA GLY A 530 -2.46 -1.89 3.51
C GLY A 530 -1.65 -1.91 2.22
N ASP A 531 -0.34 -2.23 2.26
CA ASP A 531 0.48 -2.40 1.06
C ASP A 531 0.32 -3.83 0.50
N SER A 532 -0.73 -4.03 -0.30
CA SER A 532 -1.07 -5.34 -0.88
C SER A 532 0.10 -5.95 -1.67
N ASP A 533 0.86 -5.14 -2.41
CA ASP A 533 1.97 -5.63 -3.23
C ASP A 533 3.08 -6.21 -2.36
N GLN A 534 3.43 -5.53 -1.27
CA GLN A 534 4.43 -6.04 -0.32
C GLN A 534 3.93 -7.29 0.43
N VAL A 535 2.65 -7.35 0.77
CA VAL A 535 2.05 -8.55 1.39
C VAL A 535 2.14 -9.73 0.41
N ILE A 536 1.80 -9.52 -0.85
CA ILE A 536 1.88 -10.55 -1.90
C ILE A 536 3.33 -10.99 -2.12
N GLU A 537 4.27 -10.05 -2.25
CA GLU A 537 5.69 -10.38 -2.41
C GLU A 537 6.20 -11.19 -1.21
N ALA A 538 5.89 -10.75 0.02
CA ALA A 538 6.32 -11.40 1.24
C ALA A 538 5.76 -12.82 1.36
N THR A 539 4.49 -13.02 1.03
CA THR A 539 3.82 -14.33 1.11
C THR A 539 4.29 -15.30 0.03
N GLN A 540 4.51 -14.83 -1.20
CA GLN A 540 5.11 -15.65 -2.27
C GLN A 540 6.54 -16.09 -1.91
N LYS A 541 7.32 -15.19 -1.29
CA LYS A 541 8.67 -15.48 -0.86
C LYS A 541 8.71 -16.37 0.38
N PHE A 542 7.79 -16.17 1.32
CA PHE A 542 7.70 -16.88 2.59
C PHE A 542 6.29 -17.43 2.78
N PHE A 543 5.96 -18.52 2.08
CA PHE A 543 4.63 -19.13 2.18
C PHE A 543 4.19 -19.31 3.65
N PRO A 544 3.09 -18.68 4.12
CA PRO A 544 2.70 -18.67 5.52
C PRO A 544 2.59 -20.09 6.10
N SER A 545 3.23 -20.34 7.24
CA SER A 545 3.29 -21.70 7.82
C SER A 545 1.93 -22.28 8.19
N GLU A 546 0.97 -21.43 8.59
CA GLU A 546 -0.39 -21.85 8.92
C GLU A 546 -1.14 -22.42 7.70
N LEU A 547 -0.76 -22.01 6.48
CA LEU A 547 -1.35 -22.52 5.25
C LEU A 547 -0.78 -23.88 4.84
N ILE A 548 0.39 -24.28 5.37
CA ILE A 548 0.97 -25.58 5.05
C ILE A 548 0.03 -26.72 5.49
N LEU A 549 -0.60 -26.59 6.65
CA LEU A 549 -1.55 -27.59 7.15
C LEU A 549 -2.88 -27.62 6.37
N LYS A 550 -3.17 -26.57 5.60
CA LYS A 550 -4.35 -26.50 4.72
C LYS A 550 -4.09 -27.08 3.32
N MET A 551 -2.88 -27.55 3.03
CA MET A 551 -2.54 -28.18 1.75
C MET A 551 -3.41 -29.41 1.48
N PRO A 552 -3.88 -29.62 0.22
CA PRO A 552 -4.63 -30.82 -0.13
C PRO A 552 -3.87 -32.11 0.25
N PRO A 553 -4.55 -33.19 0.69
CA PRO A 553 -3.91 -34.41 1.19
C PRO A 553 -2.83 -34.98 0.25
N GLU A 554 -3.07 -34.98 -1.06
CA GLU A 554 -2.12 -35.45 -2.06
C GLU A 554 -0.82 -34.62 -2.10
N LYS A 555 -0.96 -33.29 -1.98
CA LYS A 555 0.19 -32.38 -1.95
C LYS A 555 0.91 -32.46 -0.60
N MET A 556 0.15 -32.53 0.49
CA MET A 556 0.68 -32.75 1.83
C MET A 556 1.49 -34.06 1.90
N ARG A 557 0.99 -35.15 1.31
CA ARG A 557 1.72 -36.42 1.19
C ARG A 557 3.07 -36.23 0.50
N THR A 558 3.09 -35.44 -0.56
CA THR A 558 4.31 -35.11 -1.31
C THR A 558 5.30 -34.31 -0.45
N LEU A 559 4.82 -33.35 0.35
CA LEU A 559 5.64 -32.59 1.30
C LEU A 559 6.23 -33.50 2.39
N ILE A 560 5.40 -34.33 3.02
CA ILE A 560 5.83 -35.31 4.05
C ILE A 560 6.86 -36.29 3.47
N ASN A 561 6.69 -36.71 2.22
CA ASN A 561 7.59 -37.66 1.57
C ASN A 561 9.00 -37.11 1.33
N ARG A 562 9.23 -35.80 1.45
CA ARG A 562 10.58 -35.21 1.41
C ARG A 562 11.40 -35.51 2.67
N PHE A 563 10.77 -35.93 3.76
CA PHE A 563 11.46 -36.27 5.01
C PHE A 563 11.89 -37.74 5.04
N PRO A 564 13.00 -38.09 5.70
CA PRO A 564 13.30 -39.47 6.07
C PRO A 564 12.23 -40.04 7.01
N THR A 565 12.00 -41.36 6.97
CA THR A 565 10.90 -42.01 7.72
C THR A 565 10.92 -41.72 9.22
N LYS A 566 12.10 -41.73 9.86
CA LYS A 566 12.26 -41.41 11.28
C LYS A 566 11.86 -39.97 11.61
N GLU A 567 12.21 -39.04 10.72
CA GLU A 567 11.87 -37.63 10.89
C GLU A 567 10.36 -37.40 10.67
N ARG A 568 9.70 -38.18 9.80
CA ARG A 568 8.23 -38.14 9.65
C ARG A 568 7.54 -38.58 10.93
N ALA A 569 7.96 -39.71 11.51
CA ALA A 569 7.40 -40.19 12.77
C ALA A 569 7.62 -39.17 13.90
N THR A 570 8.82 -38.59 13.97
CA THR A 570 9.16 -37.53 14.93
C THR A 570 8.30 -36.27 14.74
N LEU A 571 8.11 -35.82 13.49
CA LEU A 571 7.24 -34.71 13.14
C LEU A 571 5.81 -34.99 13.60
N ILE A 572 5.22 -36.11 13.17
CA ILE A 572 3.84 -36.48 13.53
C ILE A 572 3.68 -36.53 15.04
N PHE A 573 4.59 -37.21 15.75
CA PHE A 573 4.53 -37.31 17.20
C PHE A 573 4.62 -35.94 17.91
N SER A 574 5.36 -34.99 17.33
CA SER A 574 5.52 -33.66 17.90
C SER A 574 4.29 -32.76 17.77
N ARG A 575 3.23 -33.17 17.05
CA ARG A 575 2.06 -32.32 16.78
C ARG A 575 0.84 -32.68 17.63
N PRO A 576 -0.11 -31.74 17.82
CA PRO A 576 -1.42 -32.02 18.40
C PRO A 576 -2.19 -33.13 17.68
N GLN A 577 -3.14 -33.79 18.36
CA GLN A 577 -3.82 -34.98 17.84
C GLN A 577 -4.64 -34.72 16.56
N ASP A 578 -5.28 -33.55 16.48
CA ASP A 578 -6.00 -33.08 15.31
C ASP A 578 -5.09 -32.95 14.09
N GLU A 579 -3.91 -32.37 14.26
CA GLU A 579 -2.92 -32.26 13.19
C GLU A 579 -2.27 -33.61 12.83
N GLN A 580 -2.04 -34.48 13.82
CA GLN A 580 -1.60 -35.86 13.57
C GLN A 580 -2.55 -36.58 12.61
N ASN A 581 -3.86 -36.41 12.82
CA ASN A 581 -4.88 -37.00 11.96
C ASN A 581 -4.79 -36.46 10.52
N LEU A 582 -4.44 -35.18 10.32
CA LEU A 582 -4.20 -34.61 8.98
C LEU A 582 -2.99 -35.27 8.29
N PHE A 583 -1.86 -35.42 8.99
CA PHE A 583 -0.69 -36.12 8.43
C PHE A 583 -1.02 -37.56 8.06
N PHE A 584 -1.79 -38.23 8.91
CA PHE A 584 -2.24 -39.59 8.69
C PHE A 584 -3.22 -39.73 7.54
N ALA A 585 -4.15 -38.79 7.37
CA ALA A 585 -5.04 -38.73 6.22
C ALA A 585 -4.23 -38.54 4.92
N ALA A 586 -3.22 -37.67 4.93
CA ALA A 586 -2.34 -37.45 3.78
C ALA A 586 -1.49 -38.70 3.43
N ILE A 587 -1.00 -39.44 4.43
CA ILE A 587 -0.24 -40.68 4.19
C ILE A 587 -1.14 -41.80 3.65
N GLY A 588 -2.41 -41.81 4.07
CA GLY A 588 -3.40 -42.85 3.79
C GLY A 588 -3.70 -43.72 5.01
N GLU A 589 -4.89 -44.32 5.01
CA GLU A 589 -5.39 -45.20 6.08
C GLU A 589 -4.61 -46.52 6.17
N SER A 590 -4.13 -47.03 5.04
CA SER A 590 -3.40 -48.29 4.95
C SER A 590 -2.23 -48.20 3.98
N GLY A 591 -1.19 -49.01 4.25
CA GLY A 591 -0.05 -49.16 3.35
C GLY A 591 1.27 -49.30 4.09
N ARG A 592 2.27 -49.88 3.40
CA ARG A 592 3.60 -50.18 3.98
C ARG A 592 4.26 -48.97 4.64
N LEU A 593 4.12 -47.78 4.06
CA LEU A 593 4.67 -46.56 4.66
C LEU A 593 4.01 -46.23 6.00
N ARG A 594 2.68 -46.40 6.09
CA ARG A 594 1.93 -46.18 7.31
C ARG A 594 2.35 -47.15 8.41
N ASP A 595 2.52 -48.42 8.07
CA ASP A 595 2.98 -49.45 9.01
C ASP A 595 4.37 -49.13 9.58
N ILE A 596 5.29 -48.70 8.71
CA ILE A 596 6.64 -48.31 9.15
C ILE A 596 6.58 -47.08 10.06
N ILE A 597 5.79 -46.06 9.72
CA ILE A 597 5.62 -44.87 10.57
C ILE A 597 5.00 -45.24 11.91
N ASN A 598 3.97 -46.09 11.93
CA ASN A 598 3.35 -46.56 13.16
C ASN A 598 4.35 -47.35 14.03
N SER A 599 5.23 -48.15 13.43
CA SER A 599 6.29 -48.86 14.15
C SER A 599 7.27 -47.89 14.81
N GLU A 600 7.71 -46.85 14.09
CA GLU A 600 8.61 -45.81 14.62
C GLU A 600 7.93 -44.99 15.73
N LEU A 601 6.64 -44.68 15.58
CA LEU A 601 5.85 -44.01 16.62
C LEU A 601 5.74 -44.87 17.89
N ALA A 602 5.55 -46.19 17.76
CA ALA A 602 5.53 -47.11 18.89
C ALA A 602 6.89 -47.18 19.59
N GLU A 603 7.99 -47.08 18.85
CA GLU A 603 9.35 -46.99 19.42
C GLU A 603 9.54 -45.68 20.21
N ILE A 604 9.11 -44.54 19.65
CA ILE A 604 9.12 -43.24 20.33
C ILE A 604 8.31 -43.30 21.64
N GLN A 605 7.13 -43.93 21.62
CA GLN A 605 6.27 -44.07 22.80
C GLN A 605 6.89 -44.93 23.90
N LYS A 606 7.69 -45.94 23.55
CA LYS A 606 8.38 -46.82 24.51
C LYS A 606 9.62 -46.17 25.13
N ASN A 607 10.18 -45.13 24.51
CA ASN A 607 11.40 -44.48 24.94
C ASN A 607 11.12 -43.07 25.50
N ASP A 608 10.93 -42.98 26.83
CA ASP A 608 10.61 -41.73 27.53
C ASP A 608 11.63 -40.62 27.28
N LYS A 609 12.93 -40.96 27.14
CA LYS A 609 13.97 -39.98 26.87
C LYS A 609 13.79 -39.36 25.49
N LEU A 610 13.53 -40.17 24.48
CA LEU A 610 13.29 -39.70 23.11
C LEU A 610 12.00 -38.89 23.04
N LYS A 611 10.92 -39.37 23.66
CA LYS A 611 9.64 -38.65 23.78
C LYS A 611 9.82 -37.26 24.38
N ASN A 612 10.50 -37.15 25.52
CA ASN A 612 10.76 -35.87 26.18
C ASN A 612 11.64 -34.94 25.34
N GLN A 613 12.60 -35.50 24.60
CA GLN A 613 13.41 -34.73 23.66
C GLN A 613 12.56 -34.16 22.51
N ILE A 614 11.69 -34.97 21.91
CA ILE A 614 10.81 -34.53 20.82
C ILE A 614 9.86 -33.43 21.29
N ILE A 615 9.29 -33.55 22.50
CA ILE A 615 8.45 -32.51 23.09
C ILE A 615 9.25 -31.21 23.29
N LYS A 616 10.48 -31.31 23.79
CA LYS A 616 11.35 -30.14 23.99
C LYS A 616 11.78 -29.47 22.67
N ASP A 617 11.98 -30.25 21.62
CA ASP A 617 12.42 -29.78 20.30
C ASP A 617 11.26 -29.57 19.31
N GLN A 618 10.00 -29.57 19.76
CA GLN A 618 8.80 -29.47 18.92
C GLN A 618 8.87 -28.31 17.92
N SER A 619 9.22 -27.11 18.38
CA SER A 619 9.31 -25.91 17.53
C SER A 619 10.36 -26.03 16.44
N LYS A 620 11.51 -26.65 16.75
CA LYS A 620 12.59 -26.87 15.77
C LYS A 620 12.20 -27.91 14.73
N ILE A 621 11.54 -28.99 15.16
CA ILE A 621 11.02 -30.03 14.26
C ILE A 621 10.02 -29.42 13.28
N TRP A 622 9.09 -28.59 13.80
CA TRP A 622 8.13 -27.88 12.97
C TRP A 622 8.80 -26.90 12.00
N GLN A 623 9.75 -26.09 12.47
CA GLN A 623 10.51 -25.15 11.62
C GLN A 623 11.25 -25.85 10.49
N LYS A 624 11.84 -27.03 10.76
CA LYS A 624 12.48 -27.85 9.72
C LYS A 624 11.45 -28.29 8.67
N PHE A 625 10.28 -28.75 9.10
CA PHE A 625 9.19 -29.14 8.18
C PHE A 625 8.70 -27.98 7.31
N VAL A 626 8.46 -26.82 7.90
CA VAL A 626 8.03 -25.61 7.19
C VAL A 626 9.08 -25.19 6.16
N THR A 627 10.37 -25.18 6.53
CA THR A 627 11.46 -24.80 5.62
C THR A 627 11.55 -25.74 4.42
N THR A 628 11.55 -27.06 4.66
CA THR A 628 11.55 -28.06 3.59
C THR A 628 10.31 -27.95 2.71
N SER A 629 9.14 -27.63 3.30
CA SER A 629 7.90 -27.48 2.56
C SER A 629 7.92 -26.25 1.64
N ARG A 630 8.44 -25.13 2.13
CA ARG A 630 8.66 -23.91 1.32
C ARG A 630 9.58 -24.16 0.14
N ASP A 631 10.66 -24.90 0.36
CA ASP A 631 11.58 -25.26 -0.72
C ASP A 631 10.93 -26.21 -1.76
N ALA A 632 10.04 -27.10 -1.32
CA ALA A 632 9.28 -27.94 -2.23
C ALA A 632 8.26 -27.13 -3.04
N ILE A 633 7.52 -26.22 -2.40
CA ILE A 633 6.57 -25.30 -3.07
C ILE A 633 7.28 -24.48 -4.15
N ARG A 634 8.51 -23.99 -3.90
CA ARG A 634 9.26 -23.22 -4.90
C ARG A 634 9.74 -24.04 -6.11
N LYS A 635 10.02 -25.32 -5.91
CA LYS A 635 10.67 -26.18 -6.92
C LYS A 635 9.68 -27.00 -7.74
N ASP A 636 8.54 -27.34 -7.17
CA ASP A 636 7.53 -28.21 -7.78
C ASP A 636 6.33 -27.39 -8.22
N SER A 637 6.15 -27.22 -9.54
CA SER A 637 5.08 -26.39 -10.10
C SER A 637 3.69 -26.86 -9.67
N SER A 638 3.51 -28.17 -9.48
CA SER A 638 2.23 -28.76 -9.13
C SER A 638 1.88 -28.55 -7.65
N ILE A 639 2.89 -28.40 -6.78
CA ILE A 639 2.68 -28.00 -5.38
C ILE A 639 2.47 -26.49 -5.32
N LYS A 640 3.23 -25.73 -6.12
CA LYS A 640 3.12 -24.27 -6.20
C LYS A 640 1.72 -23.81 -6.56
N GLU A 641 1.12 -24.39 -7.59
CA GLU A 641 -0.24 -24.06 -8.04
C GLU A 641 -1.28 -24.24 -6.90
N ALA A 642 -1.22 -25.36 -6.18
CA ALA A 642 -2.10 -25.59 -5.03
C ALA A 642 -1.84 -24.61 -3.88
N ALA A 643 -0.58 -24.21 -3.68
CA ALA A 643 -0.21 -23.23 -2.68
C ALA A 643 -0.69 -21.82 -3.06
N ASP A 644 -0.59 -21.44 -4.33
CA ASP A 644 -1.05 -20.15 -4.85
C ASP A 644 -2.57 -19.99 -4.67
N VAL A 645 -3.36 -21.06 -4.89
CA VAL A 645 -4.82 -21.06 -4.62
C VAL A 645 -5.13 -20.83 -3.13
N LEU A 646 -4.42 -21.51 -2.23
CA LEU A 646 -4.61 -21.31 -0.78
C LEU A 646 -4.19 -19.92 -0.33
N LEU A 647 -3.13 -19.38 -0.93
CA LEU A 647 -2.64 -18.05 -0.64
C LEU A 647 -3.64 -16.99 -1.08
N GLU A 648 -4.20 -17.13 -2.28
CA GLU A 648 -5.24 -16.23 -2.78
C GLU A 648 -6.47 -16.22 -1.87
N GLN A 649 -6.98 -17.40 -1.50
CA GLN A 649 -8.10 -17.52 -0.57
C GLN A 649 -7.80 -16.86 0.77
N TRP A 650 -6.60 -17.10 1.31
CA TRP A 650 -6.19 -16.52 2.59
C TRP A 650 -6.04 -14.99 2.52
N LEU A 651 -5.49 -14.45 1.43
CA LEU A 651 -5.40 -13.00 1.21
C LEU A 651 -6.79 -12.37 1.10
N GLN A 652 -7.73 -13.02 0.40
CA GLN A 652 -9.12 -12.59 0.30
C GLN A 652 -9.81 -12.58 1.67
N GLU A 653 -9.64 -13.64 2.48
CA GLU A 653 -10.15 -13.70 3.86
C GLU A 653 -9.61 -12.54 4.73
N LYS A 654 -8.38 -12.10 4.46
CA LYS A 654 -7.72 -10.98 5.13
C LYS A 654 -8.05 -9.61 4.54
N GLY A 655 -8.89 -9.54 3.50
CA GLY A 655 -9.30 -8.30 2.85
C GLY A 655 -8.26 -7.68 1.91
N VAL A 656 -7.29 -8.48 1.44
CA VAL A 656 -6.26 -8.04 0.48
C VAL A 656 -6.68 -8.49 -0.92
N SER A 657 -6.88 -7.53 -1.83
CA SER A 657 -7.18 -7.83 -3.24
C SER A 657 -5.96 -8.40 -3.94
N TYR A 658 -6.05 -9.65 -4.41
CA TYR A 658 -5.03 -10.33 -5.19
C TYR A 658 -5.36 -10.23 -6.69
N SER A 659 -4.62 -9.41 -7.45
CA SER A 659 -4.86 -9.21 -8.89
C SER A 659 -4.01 -10.11 -9.79
N GLY A 660 -3.11 -10.92 -9.23
CA GLY A 660 -2.15 -11.73 -10.00
C GLY A 660 -2.71 -13.03 -10.61
N GLY A 661 -3.97 -13.36 -10.35
CA GLY A 661 -4.53 -14.70 -10.58
C GLY A 661 -5.34 -14.92 -11.87
N GLU A 662 -5.67 -13.87 -12.65
CA GLU A 662 -6.59 -14.02 -13.80
C GLU A 662 -6.11 -15.02 -14.87
N ASN A 663 -4.81 -15.35 -14.91
CA ASN A 663 -4.28 -16.35 -15.85
C ASN A 663 -4.31 -17.81 -15.34
N ALA A 664 -4.60 -18.07 -14.06
CA ALA A 664 -4.59 -19.43 -13.49
C ALA A 664 -6.01 -20.01 -13.37
N SER A 665 -7.02 -19.18 -13.10
CA SER A 665 -8.40 -19.64 -12.92
C SER A 665 -9.10 -20.09 -14.22
N SER A 666 -8.55 -19.78 -15.41
CA SER A 666 -9.12 -20.23 -16.69
C SER A 666 -8.62 -21.61 -17.14
N ALA A 667 -7.79 -22.28 -16.34
CA ALA A 667 -7.15 -23.57 -16.68
C ALA A 667 -7.58 -24.76 -15.78
N ALA A 668 -8.46 -24.53 -14.80
CA ALA A 668 -9.13 -25.55 -14.00
C ALA A 668 -10.59 -25.69 -14.44
#